data_AF-A0A1H1JGF2-F1
#
_entry.id   AF-A0A1H1JGF2-F1
#
_cell.length_a   1.000
_cell.length_b   1.000
_cell.length_c   1.000
_cell.angle_alpha   90.00
_cell.angle_beta   90.00
_cell.angle_gamma   90.00
#
_symmetry.space_group_name_H-M   'P 1'
#
loop_
_entity.id
_entity.type
_entity.pdbx_description
1 polymer ?
#
loop_
_entity_poly.entity_id
_entity_poly.type
_entity_poly.pdbx_seq_one_letter_code
_entity_poly.pdbx_strand_id
1 'polypeptide(L)'
;MGGVTAISRKKGDGTVTFSRSQTFDELGRLLTAIGASSQTWTYGYDKTSNATSVTDPRSNLYAYGFDALNRLINETDQENSQVSVTRNGIDAITAYQDPRSLTTSYVRNGFGEVIQEVSPDRGTTVYQRDARGLVTQKTDARGVVTNFSYDNAGRLTAKSFPASTAENVTYGWDSTTGGNKGAGRLTGMSDATGTTAWAYDARGNVRSETRGIAGNSYVVSYTYDAADHVISITYPSGRIVTYVRDTLGRVSGVTTKQSATSAAATLASNIVYQPYGALQWLTYGNGLSLWKTFTGDDELNQLLLQNTTTNTNLIQRFHTRTDNGLNLTNIWDNLDATKNQSFWYTASRRLQNASGPWGSLTYSYDGVGNRTYETSTVGSTTSTKVTGYASSSNQMAQVTTDGTVTRSYGYDAAGNLTTDTHDGATWTYAYNNAGRLATATAGTSLKGSYSYDGLERLAIRVVSNTTPSGTTHLVYDTAGHVIAEANGLSGTTTREYVWLPNEETIDPGPMSARASAGLSTGKLGSAEADGDATSAAQLISLNQPKQGINLNAMPLAAVSGVDTGTPATYFVHSDHLDRPIKMTDASANSVWDAIYLPFGAVYSIAGTASLDARLPGQWFQLETGLAYNWHRHYDATTGRYLTPDPLGFVDGPSVYAYANNSPMMKTDPRGLFAVAIPPSTSDPRGNCTLDNPSGDPIIQNADWRNWRDWLRVCYMLICWKRFPEPPPKPKREGQRIEQPYEP
;
A
#
# COMPACT_ATOMS: atom_id res chain seq x y z
N MET A 1 13.43 -19.66 -30.40
CA MET A 1 13.70 -18.57 -29.45
C MET A 1 13.70 -19.20 -28.07
N GLY A 2 14.79 -19.10 -27.32
CA GLY A 2 14.90 -19.77 -26.01
C GLY A 2 14.27 -18.89 -24.92
N GLY A 3 13.31 -19.43 -24.17
CA GLY A 3 12.90 -18.82 -22.90
C GLY A 3 14.04 -18.85 -21.90
N VAL A 4 14.05 -17.92 -20.93
CA VAL A 4 15.06 -17.88 -19.87
C VAL A 4 14.81 -19.07 -18.93
N THR A 5 15.64 -20.11 -19.01
CA THR A 5 15.43 -21.35 -18.23
C THR A 5 15.94 -21.26 -16.80
N ALA A 6 16.82 -20.31 -16.48
CA ALA A 6 17.30 -20.07 -15.13
C ALA A 6 17.75 -18.61 -14.91
N ILE A 7 17.51 -18.11 -13.71
CA ILE A 7 17.95 -16.81 -13.22
C ILE A 7 18.66 -17.02 -11.88
N SER A 8 19.83 -16.38 -11.70
CA SER A 8 20.50 -16.35 -10.40
C SER A 8 21.13 -15.00 -10.13
N ARG A 9 21.03 -14.51 -8.88
CA ARG A 9 21.83 -13.38 -8.39
C ARG A 9 22.89 -13.89 -7.43
N LYS A 10 24.09 -13.33 -7.55
CA LYS A 10 25.26 -13.71 -6.76
C LYS A 10 25.88 -12.47 -6.11
N LYS A 11 26.50 -12.66 -4.94
CA LYS A 11 27.42 -11.69 -4.36
C LYS A 11 28.72 -11.64 -5.16
N GLY A 12 29.56 -10.63 -4.91
CA GLY A 12 30.91 -10.53 -5.50
C GLY A 12 31.83 -11.71 -5.17
N ASP A 13 31.55 -12.45 -4.09
CA ASP A 13 32.25 -13.70 -3.73
C ASP A 13 31.73 -14.95 -4.46
N GLY A 14 30.73 -14.80 -5.34
CA GLY A 14 30.11 -15.90 -6.10
C GLY A 14 28.96 -16.62 -5.38
N THR A 15 28.67 -16.30 -4.12
CA THR A 15 27.55 -16.89 -3.36
C THR A 15 26.22 -16.53 -4.00
N VAL A 16 25.41 -17.53 -4.37
CA VAL A 16 24.06 -17.33 -4.90
C VAL A 16 23.14 -16.86 -3.77
N THR A 17 22.54 -15.68 -3.94
CA THR A 17 21.57 -15.10 -3.00
C THR A 17 20.14 -15.25 -3.47
N PHE A 18 19.95 -15.50 -4.77
CA PHE A 18 18.65 -15.77 -5.35
C PHE A 18 18.79 -16.75 -6.51
N SER A 19 17.87 -17.70 -6.65
CA SER A 19 17.85 -18.60 -7.80
C SER A 19 16.44 -19.02 -8.19
N ARG A 20 16.24 -19.19 -9.50
CA ARG A 20 14.99 -19.66 -10.07
C ARG A 20 15.26 -20.44 -11.35
N SER A 21 14.45 -21.47 -11.61
CA SER A 21 14.41 -22.20 -12.88
C SER A 21 13.01 -22.17 -13.50
N GLN A 22 12.96 -22.35 -14.82
CA GLN A 22 11.73 -22.34 -15.61
C GLN A 22 11.79 -23.40 -16.70
N THR A 23 10.64 -23.97 -17.03
CA THR A 23 10.49 -24.85 -18.20
C THR A 23 9.41 -24.31 -19.12
N PHE A 24 9.53 -24.60 -20.41
CA PHE A 24 8.62 -24.14 -21.45
C PHE A 24 8.20 -25.31 -22.34
N ASP A 25 7.02 -25.20 -22.94
CA ASP A 25 6.59 -26.14 -23.97
C ASP A 25 7.20 -25.82 -25.35
N GLU A 26 6.86 -26.63 -26.36
CA GLU A 26 7.33 -26.46 -27.74
C GLU A 26 6.90 -25.13 -28.38
N LEU A 27 5.87 -24.47 -27.84
CA LEU A 27 5.37 -23.17 -28.29
C LEU A 27 6.01 -22.00 -27.50
N GLY A 28 6.92 -22.29 -26.57
CA GLY A 28 7.57 -21.29 -25.72
C GLY A 28 6.69 -20.76 -24.59
N ARG A 29 5.60 -21.45 -24.24
CA ARG A 29 4.72 -21.10 -23.12
C ARG A 29 5.29 -21.69 -21.83
N LEU A 30 5.23 -20.94 -20.73
CA LEU A 30 5.81 -21.32 -19.45
C LEU A 30 5.05 -22.51 -18.86
N LEU A 31 5.69 -23.68 -18.70
CA LEU A 31 5.06 -24.86 -18.11
C LEU A 31 5.26 -24.93 -16.61
N THR A 32 6.48 -24.68 -16.14
CA THR A 32 6.80 -24.70 -14.72
C THR A 32 7.70 -23.55 -14.32
N ALA A 33 7.50 -23.08 -13.11
CA ALA A 33 8.37 -22.12 -12.43
C ALA A 33 8.80 -22.71 -11.09
N ILE A 34 10.11 -22.82 -10.90
CA ILE A 34 10.71 -23.47 -9.73
C ILE A 34 11.55 -22.44 -9.00
N GLY A 35 11.20 -22.13 -7.75
CA GLY A 35 12.00 -21.23 -6.92
C GLY A 35 13.12 -21.95 -6.16
N ALA A 36 13.89 -21.21 -5.35
CA ALA A 36 15.14 -21.71 -4.77
C ALA A 36 14.96 -22.87 -3.78
N SER A 37 13.80 -22.95 -3.14
CA SER A 37 13.44 -24.05 -2.22
C SER A 37 12.64 -25.16 -2.90
N SER A 38 12.75 -25.28 -4.24
CA SER A 38 12.05 -26.27 -5.09
C SER A 38 10.52 -26.15 -5.13
N GLN A 39 9.97 -25.04 -4.64
CA GLN A 39 8.57 -24.69 -4.78
C GLN A 39 8.23 -24.57 -6.26
N THR A 40 7.34 -25.45 -6.73
CA THR A 40 7.02 -25.59 -8.15
C THR A 40 5.62 -25.11 -8.43
N TRP A 41 5.51 -24.10 -9.29
CA TRP A 41 4.26 -23.66 -9.90
C TRP A 41 4.12 -24.32 -11.26
N THR A 42 2.93 -24.80 -11.60
CA THR A 42 2.64 -25.36 -12.92
C THR A 42 1.51 -24.62 -13.61
N TYR A 43 1.59 -24.50 -14.94
CA TYR A 43 0.66 -23.71 -15.74
C TYR A 43 0.00 -24.60 -16.80
N GLY A 44 -1.34 -24.53 -16.86
CA GLY A 44 -2.14 -25.20 -17.88
C GLY A 44 -2.53 -24.24 -19.00
N TYR A 45 -2.58 -24.76 -20.23
CA TYR A 45 -3.01 -23.99 -21.40
C TYR A 45 -4.01 -24.78 -22.24
N ASP A 46 -4.92 -24.06 -22.90
CA ASP A 46 -5.74 -24.65 -23.96
C ASP A 46 -5.01 -24.71 -25.31
N LYS A 47 -5.72 -25.20 -26.33
CA LYS A 47 -5.21 -25.33 -27.71
C LYS A 47 -4.97 -23.97 -28.39
N THR A 48 -5.56 -22.90 -27.88
CA THR A 48 -5.43 -21.52 -28.37
C THR A 48 -4.41 -20.70 -27.56
N SER A 49 -3.73 -21.33 -26.60
CA SER A 49 -2.71 -20.72 -25.73
C SER A 49 -3.24 -19.75 -24.67
N ASN A 50 -4.52 -19.86 -24.32
CA ASN A 50 -5.00 -19.21 -23.10
C ASN A 50 -4.52 -20.01 -21.88
N ALA A 51 -4.05 -19.31 -20.85
CA ALA A 51 -3.67 -19.92 -19.58
C ALA A 51 -4.94 -20.33 -18.83
N THR A 52 -5.24 -21.63 -18.78
CA THR A 52 -6.47 -22.18 -18.18
C THR A 52 -6.31 -22.50 -16.71
N SER A 53 -5.08 -22.68 -16.23
CA SER A 53 -4.85 -22.93 -14.81
C SER A 53 -3.46 -22.56 -14.31
N VAL A 54 -3.38 -22.36 -13.01
CA VAL A 54 -2.14 -22.27 -12.25
C VAL A 54 -2.26 -23.18 -11.04
N THR A 55 -1.31 -24.10 -10.88
CA THR A 55 -1.22 -24.96 -9.69
C THR A 55 -0.09 -24.46 -8.81
N ASP A 56 -0.38 -24.27 -7.53
CA ASP A 56 0.62 -23.86 -6.54
C ASP A 56 1.49 -25.05 -6.07
N PRO A 57 2.62 -24.78 -5.38
CA PRO A 57 3.47 -25.82 -4.79
C PRO A 57 2.81 -26.78 -3.79
N ARG A 58 1.60 -26.50 -3.33
CA ARG A 58 0.79 -27.38 -2.47
C ARG A 58 -0.25 -28.17 -3.28
N SER A 59 -0.16 -28.13 -4.61
CA SER A 59 -1.09 -28.74 -5.56
C SER A 59 -2.50 -28.12 -5.57
N ASN A 60 -2.66 -26.90 -5.05
CA ASN A 60 -3.94 -26.19 -5.13
C ASN A 60 -4.07 -25.50 -6.50
N LEU A 61 -5.25 -25.63 -7.10
CA LEU A 61 -5.53 -25.17 -8.45
C LEU A 61 -6.27 -23.84 -8.45
N TYR A 62 -5.80 -22.89 -9.24
CA TYR A 62 -6.57 -21.74 -9.69
C TYR A 62 -6.91 -21.93 -11.17
N ALA A 63 -8.15 -21.68 -11.57
CA ALA A 63 -8.62 -21.94 -12.93
C ALA A 63 -9.20 -20.67 -13.60
N TYR A 64 -9.08 -20.63 -14.93
CA TYR A 64 -9.55 -19.56 -15.80
C TYR A 64 -10.45 -20.14 -16.88
N GLY A 65 -11.57 -19.46 -17.15
CA GLY A 65 -12.49 -19.79 -18.24
C GLY A 65 -12.54 -18.67 -19.27
N PHE A 66 -12.48 -19.06 -20.53
CA PHE A 66 -12.50 -18.16 -21.68
C PHE A 66 -13.70 -18.46 -22.57
N ASP A 67 -14.22 -17.42 -23.24
CA ASP A 67 -15.20 -17.60 -24.30
C ASP A 67 -14.54 -17.95 -25.66
N ALA A 68 -15.37 -18.13 -26.69
CA ALA A 68 -14.90 -18.46 -28.04
C ALA A 68 -14.03 -17.36 -28.70
N LEU A 69 -13.95 -16.17 -28.11
CA LEU A 69 -13.12 -15.05 -28.56
C LEU A 69 -11.83 -14.92 -27.73
N ASN A 70 -11.50 -15.91 -26.88
CA ASN A 70 -10.35 -15.90 -25.97
C ASN A 70 -10.40 -14.80 -24.90
N ARG A 71 -11.60 -14.35 -24.53
CA ARG A 71 -11.79 -13.35 -23.48
C ARG A 71 -12.08 -14.04 -22.15
N LEU A 72 -11.46 -13.58 -21.07
CA LEU A 72 -11.70 -14.10 -19.72
C LEU A 72 -13.16 -13.82 -19.30
N ILE A 73 -13.87 -14.86 -18.89
CA ILE A 73 -15.28 -14.81 -18.43
C ILE A 73 -15.49 -15.41 -17.04
N ASN A 74 -14.57 -16.24 -16.55
CA ASN A 74 -14.64 -16.75 -15.19
C ASN A 74 -13.25 -17.02 -14.59
N GLU A 75 -13.20 -16.96 -13.28
CA GLU A 75 -12.06 -17.38 -12.47
C GLU A 75 -12.57 -18.25 -11.33
N THR A 76 -11.83 -19.30 -10.98
CA THR A 76 -12.15 -20.16 -9.85
C THR A 76 -10.92 -20.28 -8.97
N ASP A 77 -11.06 -19.91 -7.70
CA ASP A 77 -9.97 -19.98 -6.73
C ASP A 77 -9.74 -21.40 -6.19
N GLN A 78 -8.71 -21.53 -5.37
CA GLN A 78 -8.29 -22.79 -4.77
C GLN A 78 -9.32 -23.39 -3.80
N GLU A 79 -10.30 -22.61 -3.37
CA GLU A 79 -11.41 -23.00 -2.50
C GLU A 79 -12.71 -23.21 -3.29
N ASN A 80 -12.64 -23.27 -4.63
CA ASN A 80 -13.75 -23.35 -5.59
C ASN A 80 -14.70 -22.15 -5.57
N SER A 81 -14.24 -21.00 -5.08
CA SER A 81 -14.97 -19.74 -5.13
C SER A 81 -14.86 -19.15 -6.53
N GLN A 82 -16.00 -18.83 -7.14
CA GLN A 82 -16.05 -18.38 -8.53
C GLN A 82 -16.32 -16.89 -8.64
N VAL A 83 -15.58 -16.22 -9.52
CA VAL A 83 -15.88 -14.89 -10.04
C VAL A 83 -16.29 -15.04 -11.50
N SER A 84 -17.33 -14.32 -11.92
CA SER A 84 -17.76 -14.29 -13.31
C SER A 84 -17.79 -12.88 -13.87
N VAL A 85 -17.42 -12.74 -15.14
CA VAL A 85 -17.36 -11.46 -15.86
C VAL A 85 -18.20 -11.55 -17.13
N THR A 86 -19.09 -10.59 -17.34
CA THR A 86 -19.88 -10.46 -18.56
C THR A 86 -19.32 -9.34 -19.43
N ARG A 87 -19.26 -9.58 -20.75
CA ARG A 87 -18.78 -8.62 -21.75
C ARG A 87 -19.82 -8.36 -22.83
N ASN A 88 -19.78 -7.19 -23.45
CA ASN A 88 -20.63 -6.85 -24.60
C ASN A 88 -19.94 -7.17 -25.94
N GLY A 89 -20.53 -6.72 -27.05
CA GLY A 89 -20.04 -6.95 -28.42
C GLY A 89 -18.82 -6.13 -28.83
N ILE A 90 -18.34 -5.20 -27.99
CA ILE A 90 -17.09 -4.45 -28.19
C ILE A 90 -15.96 -4.92 -27.25
N ASP A 91 -16.18 -6.05 -26.56
CA ASP A 91 -15.30 -6.66 -25.56
C ASP A 91 -15.25 -5.95 -24.19
N ALA A 92 -16.01 -4.88 -23.97
CA ALA A 92 -16.05 -4.18 -22.69
C ALA A 92 -16.80 -4.97 -21.59
N ILE A 93 -16.27 -4.97 -20.37
CA ILE A 93 -16.94 -5.55 -19.19
C ILE A 93 -18.24 -4.78 -18.87
N THR A 94 -19.35 -5.49 -18.72
CA THR A 94 -20.67 -4.95 -18.34
C THR A 94 -21.18 -5.48 -17.00
N ALA A 95 -20.64 -6.59 -16.49
CA ALA A 95 -20.93 -7.06 -15.15
C ALA A 95 -19.77 -7.86 -14.54
N TYR A 96 -19.62 -7.75 -13.23
CA TYR A 96 -18.73 -8.54 -12.40
C TYR A 96 -19.57 -9.18 -11.28
N GLN A 97 -19.58 -10.50 -11.21
CA GLN A 97 -20.28 -11.26 -10.17
C GLN A 97 -19.27 -11.91 -9.23
N ASP A 98 -19.40 -11.64 -7.94
CA ASP A 98 -18.54 -12.19 -6.90
C ASP A 98 -18.95 -13.62 -6.48
N PRO A 99 -18.15 -14.31 -5.65
CA PRO A 99 -18.48 -15.66 -5.16
C PRO A 99 -19.74 -15.79 -4.29
N ARG A 100 -20.34 -14.68 -3.87
CA ARG A 100 -21.64 -14.66 -3.17
C ARG A 100 -22.79 -14.37 -4.12
N SER A 101 -22.53 -14.39 -5.43
CA SER A 101 -23.47 -14.08 -6.51
C SER A 101 -23.95 -12.63 -6.50
N LEU A 102 -23.19 -11.72 -5.87
CA LEU A 102 -23.47 -10.29 -5.87
C LEU A 102 -22.88 -9.68 -7.15
N THR A 103 -23.73 -9.02 -7.93
CA THR A 103 -23.34 -8.50 -9.25
C THR A 103 -23.18 -6.99 -9.22
N THR A 104 -21.98 -6.52 -9.53
CA THR A 104 -21.73 -5.13 -9.91
C THR A 104 -21.90 -4.99 -11.43
N SER A 105 -22.65 -3.98 -11.89
CA SER A 105 -22.94 -3.77 -13.31
C SER A 105 -22.52 -2.40 -13.80
N TYR A 106 -22.19 -2.32 -15.09
CA TYR A 106 -21.65 -1.13 -15.73
C TYR A 106 -22.46 -0.76 -16.97
N VAL A 107 -22.97 0.48 -17.00
CA VAL A 107 -23.58 1.08 -18.19
C VAL A 107 -22.52 1.92 -18.89
N ARG A 108 -22.42 1.77 -20.21
CA ARG A 108 -21.42 2.42 -21.05
C ARG A 108 -22.06 3.27 -22.14
N ASN A 109 -21.36 4.34 -22.55
CA ASN A 109 -21.76 5.16 -23.69
C ASN A 109 -21.31 4.52 -25.03
N GLY A 110 -21.59 5.20 -26.15
CA GLY A 110 -21.20 4.73 -27.49
C GLY A 110 -19.69 4.68 -27.76
N PHE A 111 -18.87 5.24 -26.88
CA PHE A 111 -17.40 5.18 -26.92
C PHE A 111 -16.82 4.08 -26.00
N GLY A 112 -17.69 3.28 -25.37
CA GLY A 112 -17.27 2.21 -24.46
C GLY A 112 -16.90 2.69 -23.05
N GLU A 113 -17.10 3.97 -22.72
CA GLU A 113 -16.74 4.52 -21.41
C GLU A 113 -17.86 4.28 -20.39
N VAL A 114 -17.49 3.98 -19.14
CA VAL A 114 -18.47 3.81 -18.05
C VAL A 114 -19.10 5.15 -17.70
N ILE A 115 -20.44 5.19 -17.75
CA ILE A 115 -21.30 6.31 -17.36
C ILE A 115 -22.17 6.00 -16.15
N GLN A 116 -22.30 4.72 -15.77
CA GLN A 116 -22.94 4.32 -14.52
C GLN A 116 -22.35 3.00 -14.03
N GLU A 117 -22.14 2.92 -12.73
CA GLU A 117 -21.83 1.71 -11.98
C GLU A 117 -22.96 1.45 -10.99
N VAL A 118 -23.40 0.21 -10.87
CA VAL A 118 -24.35 -0.22 -9.83
C VAL A 118 -23.71 -1.36 -9.07
N SER A 119 -23.29 -1.09 -7.84
CA SER A 119 -22.63 -2.05 -6.96
C SER A 119 -23.50 -2.37 -5.75
N PRO A 120 -23.58 -3.64 -5.34
CA PRO A 120 -24.23 -4.01 -4.08
C PRO A 120 -23.47 -3.48 -2.84
N ASP A 121 -22.17 -3.20 -2.98
CA ASP A 121 -21.32 -2.77 -1.86
C ASP A 121 -21.21 -1.25 -1.72
N ARG A 122 -21.22 -0.52 -2.84
CA ARG A 122 -21.06 0.96 -2.88
C ARG A 122 -22.20 1.71 -3.56
N GLY A 123 -23.31 1.03 -3.85
CA GLY A 123 -24.48 1.61 -4.47
C GLY A 123 -24.26 2.06 -5.92
N THR A 124 -25.10 2.98 -6.38
CA THR A 124 -25.07 3.50 -7.75
C THR A 124 -24.20 4.74 -7.86
N THR A 125 -23.23 4.74 -8.78
CA THR A 125 -22.45 5.93 -9.15
C THR A 125 -22.69 6.28 -10.62
N VAL A 126 -22.94 7.56 -10.92
CA VAL A 126 -23.17 8.08 -12.28
C VAL A 126 -22.07 9.04 -12.67
N TYR A 127 -21.60 8.97 -13.91
CA TYR A 127 -20.55 9.81 -14.46
C TYR A 127 -21.04 10.58 -15.70
N GLN A 128 -20.74 11.88 -15.75
CA GLN A 128 -20.81 12.68 -16.97
C GLN A 128 -19.40 12.90 -17.49
N ARG A 129 -19.24 12.94 -18.82
CA ARG A 129 -17.95 13.07 -19.49
C ARG A 129 -17.98 14.15 -20.56
N ASP A 130 -16.82 14.77 -20.81
CA ASP A 130 -16.64 15.67 -21.95
C ASP A 130 -16.28 14.89 -23.24
N ALA A 131 -16.12 15.60 -24.35
CA ALA A 131 -15.75 15.01 -25.64
C ALA A 131 -14.34 14.38 -25.67
N ARG A 132 -13.51 14.60 -24.64
CA ARG A 132 -12.19 13.97 -24.47
C ARG A 132 -12.25 12.71 -23.60
N GLY A 133 -13.44 12.35 -23.11
CA GLY A 133 -13.65 11.22 -22.21
C GLY A 133 -13.36 11.51 -20.73
N LEU A 134 -13.02 12.75 -20.39
CA LEU A 134 -12.72 13.14 -19.02
C LEU A 134 -14.01 13.30 -18.22
N VAL A 135 -14.03 12.81 -16.98
CA VAL A 135 -15.21 12.88 -16.10
C VAL A 135 -15.43 14.32 -15.66
N THR A 136 -16.52 14.97 -16.08
CA THR A 136 -16.86 16.34 -15.68
C THR A 136 -17.76 16.38 -14.45
N GLN A 137 -18.49 15.31 -14.17
CA GLN A 137 -19.32 15.15 -12.98
C GLN A 137 -19.36 13.69 -12.53
N LYS A 138 -19.33 13.48 -11.22
CA LYS A 138 -19.62 12.22 -10.54
C LYS A 138 -20.76 12.45 -9.54
N THR A 139 -21.77 11.60 -9.57
CA THR A 139 -22.79 11.52 -8.52
C THR A 139 -22.67 10.15 -7.86
N ASP A 140 -22.37 10.12 -6.56
CA ASP A 140 -22.27 8.86 -5.82
C ASP A 140 -23.64 8.39 -5.30
N ALA A 141 -23.64 7.23 -4.66
CA ALA A 141 -24.86 6.60 -4.15
C ALA A 141 -25.53 7.36 -2.98
N ARG A 142 -24.79 8.26 -2.33
CA ARG A 142 -25.34 9.17 -1.30
C ARG A 142 -26.05 10.37 -1.93
N GLY A 143 -26.00 10.50 -3.26
CA GLY A 143 -26.50 11.66 -4.00
C GLY A 143 -25.52 12.84 -4.02
N VAL A 144 -24.27 12.64 -3.58
CA VAL A 144 -23.26 13.70 -3.56
C VAL A 144 -22.75 13.94 -4.97
N VAL A 145 -22.94 15.17 -5.45
CA VAL A 145 -22.44 15.63 -6.75
C VAL A 145 -21.06 16.24 -6.59
N THR A 146 -20.10 15.71 -7.34
CA THR A 146 -18.75 16.28 -7.49
C THR A 146 -18.55 16.69 -8.94
N ASN A 147 -18.25 17.95 -9.21
CA ASN A 147 -17.88 18.41 -10.55
C ASN A 147 -16.35 18.55 -10.66
N PHE A 148 -15.81 18.16 -11.80
CA PHE A 148 -14.40 18.25 -12.12
C PHE A 148 -14.19 19.21 -13.29
N SER A 149 -13.20 20.09 -13.17
CA SER A 149 -12.81 21.03 -14.23
C SER A 149 -11.41 20.74 -14.70
N TYR A 150 -11.17 20.86 -16.00
CA TYR A 150 -9.88 20.58 -16.61
C TYR A 150 -9.43 21.75 -17.47
N ASP A 151 -8.11 21.93 -17.57
CA ASP A 151 -7.55 22.79 -18.60
C ASP A 151 -7.55 22.11 -19.99
N ASN A 152 -7.05 22.81 -21.00
CA ASN A 152 -6.97 22.27 -22.36
C ASN A 152 -6.01 21.07 -22.49
N ALA A 153 -5.03 20.94 -21.59
CA ALA A 153 -4.12 19.80 -21.55
C ALA A 153 -4.73 18.57 -20.82
N GLY A 154 -5.96 18.67 -20.33
CA GLY A 154 -6.66 17.61 -19.62
C GLY A 154 -6.24 17.45 -18.16
N ARG A 155 -5.55 18.45 -17.60
CA ARG A 155 -5.13 18.43 -16.19
C ARG A 155 -6.23 18.98 -15.30
N LEU A 156 -6.43 18.37 -14.14
CA LEU A 156 -7.47 18.76 -13.19
C LEU A 156 -7.16 20.14 -12.59
N THR A 157 -8.12 21.05 -12.64
CA THR A 157 -8.01 22.43 -12.12
C THR A 157 -8.93 22.69 -10.94
N ALA A 158 -10.04 21.95 -10.83
CA ALA A 158 -10.92 22.02 -9.66
C ALA A 158 -11.71 20.73 -9.44
N LYS A 159 -11.95 20.42 -8.16
CA LYS A 159 -12.96 19.48 -7.68
C LYS A 159 -13.95 20.29 -6.84
N SER A 160 -15.21 20.36 -7.25
CA SER A 160 -16.21 21.17 -6.57
C SER A 160 -17.40 20.35 -6.12
N PHE A 161 -17.89 20.67 -4.92
CA PHE A 161 -19.06 20.06 -4.29
C PHE A 161 -20.15 21.14 -4.19
N PRO A 162 -21.09 21.22 -5.14
CA PRO A 162 -22.09 22.30 -5.18
C PRO A 162 -22.93 22.44 -3.91
N ALA A 163 -23.15 21.34 -3.20
CA ALA A 163 -23.87 21.31 -1.92
C ALA A 163 -23.02 21.76 -0.72
N SER A 164 -21.70 21.85 -0.85
CA SER A 164 -20.76 22.22 0.22
C SER A 164 -19.51 22.85 -0.39
N THR A 165 -19.61 24.12 -0.77
CA THR A 165 -18.50 24.83 -1.43
C THR A 165 -17.26 25.00 -0.55
N ALA A 166 -17.40 24.82 0.77
CA ALA A 166 -16.29 24.80 1.73
C ALA A 166 -15.34 23.60 1.52
N GLU A 167 -15.78 22.54 0.84
CA GLU A 167 -14.97 21.35 0.53
C GLU A 167 -14.35 21.41 -0.87
N ASN A 168 -14.53 22.51 -1.61
CA ASN A 168 -13.95 22.65 -2.94
C ASN A 168 -12.42 22.60 -2.88
N VAL A 169 -11.83 21.97 -3.89
CA VAL A 169 -10.39 21.92 -4.11
C VAL A 169 -10.07 22.60 -5.44
N THR A 170 -9.03 23.42 -5.46
CA THR A 170 -8.48 24.02 -6.69
C THR A 170 -7.02 23.67 -6.85
N TYR A 171 -6.59 23.52 -8.10
CA TYR A 171 -5.24 23.12 -8.48
C TYR A 171 -4.65 24.15 -9.46
N GLY A 172 -3.48 24.67 -9.13
CA GLY A 172 -2.71 25.63 -9.93
C GLY A 172 -1.55 24.95 -10.63
N TRP A 173 -1.39 25.20 -11.92
CA TRP A 173 -0.37 24.60 -12.77
C TRP A 173 0.58 25.65 -13.34
N ASP A 174 1.77 25.23 -13.73
CA ASP A 174 2.69 26.01 -14.58
C ASP A 174 3.23 27.32 -13.99
N SER A 175 3.01 27.60 -12.71
CA SER A 175 3.51 28.83 -12.09
C SER A 175 5.03 28.89 -12.16
N THR A 176 5.54 29.97 -12.76
CA THR A 176 6.97 30.31 -12.82
C THR A 176 7.32 31.51 -11.94
N THR A 177 6.35 32.00 -11.17
CA THR A 177 6.51 33.11 -10.23
C THR A 177 7.63 32.83 -9.23
N GLY A 178 8.42 33.84 -8.88
CA GLY A 178 9.54 33.70 -7.94
C GLY A 178 10.69 32.82 -8.46
N GLY A 179 10.77 32.59 -9.78
CA GLY A 179 11.81 31.75 -10.40
C GLY A 179 11.51 30.25 -10.37
N ASN A 180 10.29 29.87 -9.98
CA ASN A 180 9.84 28.48 -9.98
C ASN A 180 9.96 27.85 -11.38
N LYS A 181 10.38 26.58 -11.45
CA LYS A 181 10.44 25.80 -12.69
C LYS A 181 9.22 24.89 -12.85
N GLY A 182 8.05 25.43 -12.49
CA GLY A 182 6.79 24.68 -12.40
C GLY A 182 6.08 24.41 -13.73
N ALA A 183 6.65 24.78 -14.88
CA ALA A 183 6.04 24.52 -16.19
C ALA A 183 5.75 23.02 -16.38
N GLY A 184 4.53 22.69 -16.78
CA GLY A 184 4.02 21.32 -16.91
C GLY A 184 3.73 20.63 -15.57
N ARG A 185 3.73 21.32 -14.43
CA ARG A 185 3.68 20.68 -13.10
C ARG A 185 2.67 21.35 -12.17
N LEU A 186 2.22 20.61 -11.17
CA LEU A 186 1.32 21.10 -10.14
C LEU A 186 2.09 22.06 -9.21
N THR A 187 1.72 23.33 -9.22
CA THR A 187 2.44 24.38 -8.48
C THR A 187 1.68 24.92 -7.28
N GLY A 188 0.37 24.67 -7.22
CA GLY A 188 -0.47 25.11 -6.12
C GLY A 188 -1.69 24.22 -5.93
N MET A 189 -2.18 24.16 -4.70
CA MET A 189 -3.43 23.52 -4.31
C MET A 189 -4.07 24.37 -3.23
N SER A 190 -5.39 24.51 -3.26
CA SER A 190 -6.17 25.11 -2.18
C SER A 190 -7.37 24.23 -1.88
N ASP A 191 -7.61 23.97 -0.60
CA ASP A 191 -8.67 23.09 -0.09
C ASP A 191 -9.15 23.57 1.29
N ALA A 192 -10.04 22.80 1.91
CA ALA A 192 -10.64 23.13 3.22
C ALA A 192 -9.62 23.24 4.37
N THR A 193 -8.44 22.62 4.24
CA THR A 193 -7.37 22.64 5.24
C THR A 193 -6.44 23.84 5.06
N GLY A 194 -6.35 24.37 3.83
CA GLY A 194 -5.66 25.61 3.51
C GLY A 194 -5.04 25.60 2.12
N THR A 195 -3.73 25.83 2.03
CA THR A 195 -3.01 25.94 0.75
C THR A 195 -1.74 25.10 0.74
N THR A 196 -1.37 24.58 -0.44
CA THR A 196 -0.06 23.97 -0.68
C THR A 196 0.56 24.59 -1.91
N ALA A 197 1.85 24.90 -1.87
CA ALA A 197 2.62 25.43 -2.99
C ALA A 197 3.90 24.62 -3.20
N TRP A 198 4.18 24.26 -4.45
CA TRP A 198 5.40 23.54 -4.84
C TRP A 198 6.31 24.41 -5.68
N ALA A 199 7.59 24.42 -5.32
CA ALA A 199 8.65 25.00 -6.11
C ALA A 199 9.58 23.89 -6.64
N TYR A 200 9.99 24.04 -7.89
CA TYR A 200 10.76 23.05 -8.63
C TYR A 200 12.12 23.57 -9.05
N ASP A 201 13.09 22.66 -9.15
CA ASP A 201 14.38 22.92 -9.78
C ASP A 201 14.31 22.76 -11.32
N ALA A 202 15.40 23.06 -12.02
CA ALA A 202 15.44 23.00 -13.49
C ALA A 202 15.33 21.58 -14.07
N ARG A 203 15.53 20.54 -13.25
CA ARG A 203 15.37 19.12 -13.63
C ARG A 203 13.96 18.62 -13.34
N GLY A 204 13.17 19.40 -12.62
CA GLY A 204 11.77 19.13 -12.31
C GLY A 204 11.55 18.47 -10.97
N ASN A 205 12.57 18.42 -10.12
CA ASN A 205 12.48 17.90 -8.75
C ASN A 205 11.87 18.94 -7.82
N VAL A 206 11.19 18.50 -6.75
CA VAL A 206 10.60 19.41 -5.76
C VAL A 206 11.68 20.06 -4.91
N ARG A 207 12.03 21.30 -5.19
CA ARG A 207 12.93 22.05 -4.30
C ARG A 207 12.30 22.37 -2.95
N SER A 208 11.01 22.71 -2.92
CA SER A 208 10.30 23.00 -1.68
C SER A 208 8.80 22.82 -1.80
N GLU A 209 8.18 22.39 -0.71
CA GLU A 209 6.74 22.36 -0.52
C GLU A 209 6.38 23.23 0.69
N THR A 210 5.48 24.19 0.49
CA THR A 210 4.95 25.05 1.55
C THR A 210 3.48 24.74 1.76
N ARG A 211 3.12 24.26 2.95
CA ARG A 211 1.73 23.98 3.35
C ARG A 211 1.25 25.01 4.36
N GLY A 212 0.22 25.75 4.01
CA GLY A 212 -0.58 26.51 4.96
C GLY A 212 -1.73 25.63 5.46
N ILE A 213 -1.69 25.17 6.71
CA ILE A 213 -2.76 24.36 7.34
C ILE A 213 -3.38 25.19 8.46
N ALA A 214 -4.68 25.52 8.32
CA ALA A 214 -5.44 26.33 9.27
C ALA A 214 -4.70 27.61 9.73
N GLY A 215 -4.02 28.29 8.80
CA GLY A 215 -3.27 29.53 9.05
C GLY A 215 -1.81 29.34 9.49
N ASN A 216 -1.38 28.13 9.83
CA ASN A 216 0.01 27.81 10.15
C ASN A 216 0.79 27.40 8.90
N SER A 217 2.04 27.86 8.76
CA SER A 217 2.89 27.57 7.60
C SER A 217 3.96 26.54 7.91
N TYR A 218 4.02 25.48 7.12
CA TYR A 218 5.00 24.41 7.21
C TYR A 218 5.78 24.33 5.89
N VAL A 219 7.09 24.55 5.97
CA VAL A 219 7.97 24.48 4.79
C VAL A 219 8.84 23.24 4.88
N VAL A 220 8.82 22.42 3.83
CA VAL A 220 9.72 21.29 3.64
C VAL A 220 10.56 21.56 2.41
N SER A 221 11.89 21.46 2.53
CA SER A 221 12.80 21.71 1.40
C SER A 221 13.66 20.50 1.10
N TYR A 222 13.98 20.29 -0.17
CA TYR A 222 14.74 19.14 -0.63
C TYR A 222 15.96 19.58 -1.44
N THR A 223 17.00 18.77 -1.38
CA THR A 223 18.17 18.89 -2.25
C THR A 223 18.48 17.53 -2.87
N TYR A 224 19.08 17.57 -4.05
CA TYR A 224 19.22 16.40 -4.92
C TYR A 224 20.67 16.25 -5.37
N ASP A 225 21.11 15.01 -5.58
CA ASP A 225 22.33 14.73 -6.32
C ASP A 225 22.12 14.95 -7.83
N ALA A 226 23.13 14.65 -8.65
CA ALA A 226 23.07 14.81 -10.11
C ALA A 226 22.15 13.79 -10.81
N ALA A 227 21.76 12.71 -10.12
CA ALA A 227 20.87 11.66 -10.63
C ALA A 227 19.43 11.80 -10.09
N ASP A 228 19.09 12.98 -9.55
CA ASP A 228 17.75 13.34 -9.07
C ASP A 228 17.30 12.54 -7.83
N HIS A 229 18.24 11.94 -7.10
CA HIS A 229 17.94 11.36 -5.80
C HIS A 229 17.98 12.40 -4.69
N VAL A 230 17.05 12.33 -3.74
CA VAL A 230 17.06 13.18 -2.55
C VAL A 230 18.31 12.89 -1.71
N ILE A 231 19.09 13.92 -1.40
CA ILE A 231 20.27 13.85 -0.50
C ILE A 231 20.09 14.65 0.79
N SER A 232 19.13 15.57 0.83
CA SER A 232 18.76 16.22 2.10
C SER A 232 17.32 16.71 2.09
N ILE A 233 16.68 16.62 3.25
CA ILE A 233 15.36 17.19 3.54
C ILE A 233 15.50 18.11 4.74
N THR A 234 15.00 19.35 4.62
CA THR A 234 14.84 20.27 5.75
C THR A 234 13.38 20.25 6.17
N TYR A 235 13.12 19.88 7.42
CA TYR A 235 11.79 19.75 8.02
C TYR A 235 11.26 21.10 8.49
N PRO A 236 9.95 21.23 8.81
CA PRO A 236 9.37 22.51 9.21
C PRO A 236 10.01 23.15 10.44
N SER A 237 10.58 22.36 11.35
CA SER A 237 11.30 22.87 12.53
C SER A 237 12.65 23.54 12.19
N GLY A 238 13.15 23.37 10.96
CA GLY A 238 14.52 23.70 10.57
C GLY A 238 15.51 22.54 10.75
N ARG A 239 15.07 21.38 11.26
CA ARG A 239 15.88 20.15 11.29
C ARG A 239 16.28 19.74 9.87
N ILE A 240 17.54 19.39 9.69
CA ILE A 240 18.09 18.93 8.42
C ILE A 240 18.37 17.44 8.56
N VAL A 241 17.84 16.63 7.64
CA VAL A 241 18.17 15.21 7.46
C VAL A 241 19.01 15.10 6.20
N THR A 242 20.11 14.36 6.25
CA THR A 242 21.03 14.18 5.12
C THR A 242 21.24 12.69 4.86
N TYR A 243 21.11 12.30 3.59
CA TYR A 243 21.31 10.96 3.08
C TYR A 243 22.64 10.91 2.32
N VAL A 244 23.57 10.10 2.83
CA VAL A 244 24.82 9.77 2.14
C VAL A 244 24.54 8.60 1.23
N ARG A 245 25.06 8.63 -0.01
CA ARG A 245 24.83 7.59 -1.02
C ARG A 245 26.13 6.89 -1.41
N ASP A 246 26.04 5.62 -1.78
CA ASP A 246 27.14 4.85 -2.37
C ASP A 246 27.28 5.12 -3.88
N THR A 247 28.24 4.46 -4.52
CA THR A 247 28.51 4.61 -5.97
C THR A 247 27.38 4.10 -6.87
N LEU A 248 26.45 3.30 -6.33
CA LEU A 248 25.25 2.81 -7.01
C LEU A 248 24.04 3.71 -6.76
N GLY A 249 24.23 4.84 -6.08
CA GLY A 249 23.15 5.76 -5.73
C GLY A 249 22.36 5.34 -4.50
N ARG A 250 22.77 4.29 -3.78
CA ARG A 250 22.01 3.76 -2.64
C ARG A 250 22.33 4.42 -1.32
N VAL A 251 21.37 4.54 -0.40
CA VAL A 251 21.65 5.21 0.89
C VAL A 251 22.62 4.39 1.73
N SER A 252 23.81 4.93 1.98
CA SER A 252 24.88 4.31 2.80
C SER A 252 24.95 4.87 4.22
N GLY A 253 24.30 6.01 4.49
CA GLY A 253 24.20 6.61 5.81
C GLY A 253 23.14 7.70 5.91
N VAL A 254 22.65 7.94 7.13
CA VAL A 254 21.65 8.95 7.45
C VAL A 254 22.13 9.76 8.65
N THR A 255 22.16 11.08 8.53
CA THR A 255 22.49 12.01 9.61
C THR A 255 21.41 13.06 9.79
N THR A 256 21.37 13.68 10.98
CA THR A 256 20.46 14.79 11.27
C THR A 256 21.17 15.93 12.00
N LYS A 257 20.76 17.17 11.73
CA LYS A 257 21.09 18.36 12.53
C LYS A 257 19.80 19.00 12.99
N GLN A 258 19.69 19.33 14.27
CA GLN A 258 18.50 20.02 14.80
C GLN A 258 18.28 21.39 14.14
N SER A 259 19.36 22.08 13.75
CA SER A 259 19.34 23.33 12.98
C SER A 259 20.60 23.43 12.13
N ALA A 260 20.69 24.42 11.24
CA ALA A 260 21.87 24.64 10.40
C ALA A 260 23.17 24.84 11.21
N THR A 261 23.08 25.37 12.43
CA THR A 261 24.22 25.61 13.33
C THR A 261 24.48 24.46 14.30
N SER A 262 23.59 23.48 14.41
CA SER A 262 23.76 22.34 15.30
C SER A 262 24.78 21.34 14.76
N ALA A 263 25.44 20.62 15.67
CA ALA A 263 26.27 19.48 15.30
C ALA A 263 25.43 18.38 14.63
N ALA A 264 26.03 17.66 13.68
CA ALA A 264 25.40 16.49 13.07
C ALA A 264 25.43 15.31 14.03
N ALA A 265 24.30 14.61 14.13
CA ALA A 265 24.16 13.33 14.79
C ALA A 265 23.88 12.25 13.74
N THR A 266 24.53 11.10 13.87
CA THR A 266 24.26 9.93 13.01
C THR A 266 22.96 9.28 13.44
N LEU A 267 22.10 8.92 12.48
CA LEU A 267 20.91 8.10 12.71
C LEU A 267 21.11 6.66 12.22
N ALA A 268 21.79 6.49 11.08
CA ALA A 268 22.25 5.20 10.60
C ALA A 268 23.56 5.34 9.81
N SER A 269 24.41 4.32 9.89
CA SER A 269 25.65 4.20 9.15
C SER A 269 25.89 2.76 8.72
N ASN A 270 26.86 2.55 7.84
CA ASN A 270 27.23 1.24 7.31
C ASN A 270 26.02 0.48 6.75
N ILE A 271 25.17 1.19 6.00
CA ILE A 271 23.98 0.60 5.41
C ILE A 271 24.41 -0.25 4.21
N VAL A 272 24.02 -1.53 4.21
CA VAL A 272 24.38 -2.51 3.19
C VAL A 272 23.13 -3.26 2.74
N TYR A 273 23.04 -3.49 1.44
CA TYR A 273 21.92 -4.13 0.77
C TYR A 273 22.31 -5.45 0.13
N GLN A 274 21.33 -6.32 -0.09
CA GLN A 274 21.50 -7.44 -1.02
C GLN A 274 21.72 -6.92 -2.46
N PRO A 275 22.37 -7.70 -3.34
CA PRO A 275 22.45 -7.38 -4.76
C PRO A 275 21.05 -7.18 -5.37
N TYR A 276 20.75 -5.95 -5.82
CA TYR A 276 19.42 -5.56 -6.32
C TYR A 276 18.28 -5.94 -5.36
N GLY A 277 18.50 -5.85 -4.05
CA GLY A 277 17.57 -6.40 -3.06
C GLY A 277 17.49 -5.57 -1.78
N ALA A 278 16.82 -6.14 -0.80
CA ALA A 278 16.45 -5.46 0.43
C ALA A 278 17.67 -5.08 1.31
N LEU A 279 17.41 -4.18 2.26
CA LEU A 279 18.34 -3.83 3.34
C LEU A 279 18.80 -5.09 4.07
N GLN A 280 20.11 -5.32 4.09
CA GLN A 280 20.74 -6.48 4.75
C GLN A 280 21.35 -6.10 6.10
N TRP A 281 21.97 -4.93 6.21
CA TRP A 281 22.65 -4.51 7.43
C TRP A 281 22.63 -3.00 7.59
N LEU A 282 22.53 -2.53 8.83
CA LEU A 282 22.87 -1.15 9.20
C LEU A 282 23.32 -1.07 10.66
N THR A 283 23.95 0.05 11.02
CA THR A 283 24.23 0.42 12.41
C THR A 283 23.48 1.70 12.75
N TYR A 284 22.61 1.65 13.75
CA TYR A 284 21.89 2.81 14.27
C TYR A 284 22.82 3.76 15.02
N GLY A 285 22.42 5.03 15.09
CA GLY A 285 23.16 6.09 15.77
C GLY A 285 23.42 5.86 17.26
N ASN A 286 22.61 5.01 17.93
CA ASN A 286 22.83 4.60 19.32
C ASN A 286 23.75 3.37 19.47
N GLY A 287 24.40 2.93 18.40
CA GLY A 287 25.36 1.82 18.41
C GLY A 287 24.75 0.42 18.29
N LEU A 288 23.42 0.30 18.17
CA LEU A 288 22.78 -0.97 17.83
C LEU A 288 23.00 -1.29 16.36
N SER A 289 23.24 -2.56 16.05
CA SER A 289 23.33 -3.04 14.67
C SER A 289 22.14 -3.92 14.35
N LEU A 290 21.58 -3.74 13.15
CA LEU A 290 20.51 -4.54 12.56
C LEU A 290 21.09 -5.43 11.48
N TRP A 291 20.85 -6.74 11.55
CA TRP A 291 21.15 -7.68 10.48
C TRP A 291 19.89 -8.41 10.05
N LYS A 292 19.71 -8.48 8.73
CA LYS A 292 18.69 -9.25 8.05
C LYS A 292 19.37 -10.31 7.18
N THR A 293 18.98 -11.58 7.33
CA THR A 293 19.35 -12.64 6.38
C THR A 293 18.13 -13.10 5.63
N PHE A 294 18.32 -13.58 4.41
CA PHE A 294 17.23 -13.93 3.50
C PHE A 294 17.43 -15.32 2.92
N THR A 295 16.33 -15.94 2.50
CA THR A 295 16.32 -17.20 1.75
C THR A 295 16.79 -16.98 0.31
N GLY A 296 16.97 -18.06 -0.46
CA GLY A 296 17.26 -18.00 -1.89
C GLY A 296 16.11 -17.42 -2.76
N ASP A 297 15.01 -17.01 -2.13
CA ASP A 297 13.84 -16.40 -2.76
C ASP A 297 13.63 -14.94 -2.29
N ASP A 298 14.69 -14.32 -1.78
CA ASP A 298 14.76 -12.98 -1.16
C ASP A 298 13.89 -12.80 0.09
N GLU A 299 13.37 -13.87 0.69
CA GLU A 299 12.45 -13.72 1.82
C GLU A 299 13.20 -13.62 3.13
N LEU A 300 12.75 -12.77 4.07
CA LEU A 300 13.42 -12.66 5.37
C LEU A 300 13.44 -14.04 6.06
N ASN A 301 14.64 -14.42 6.50
CA ASN A 301 14.96 -15.66 7.21
C ASN A 301 15.35 -15.36 8.66
N GLN A 302 16.24 -14.39 8.89
CA GLN A 302 16.63 -13.97 10.24
C GLN A 302 16.57 -12.45 10.38
N LEU A 303 16.08 -11.99 11.53
CA LEU A 303 16.12 -10.60 11.99
C LEU A 303 16.89 -10.55 13.30
N LEU A 304 17.99 -9.80 13.34
CA LEU A 304 18.82 -9.61 14.52
C LEU A 304 19.02 -8.12 14.79
N LEU A 305 18.72 -7.69 16.02
CA LEU A 305 19.11 -6.39 16.55
C LEU A 305 20.02 -6.64 17.75
N GLN A 306 21.25 -6.14 17.72
CA GLN A 306 22.25 -6.39 18.76
C GLN A 306 22.99 -5.12 19.13
N ASN A 307 23.31 -4.99 20.42
CA ASN A 307 24.40 -4.15 20.87
C ASN A 307 25.71 -4.94 20.71
N THR A 308 26.50 -4.61 19.70
CA THR A 308 27.76 -5.30 19.38
C THR A 308 28.83 -5.07 20.44
N THR A 309 28.77 -3.96 21.16
CA THR A 309 29.76 -3.61 22.20
C THR A 309 29.57 -4.50 23.43
N THR A 310 28.33 -4.73 23.84
CA THR A 310 27.99 -5.60 24.98
C THR A 310 27.64 -7.03 24.58
N ASN A 311 27.66 -7.34 23.27
CA ASN A 311 27.21 -8.60 22.69
C ASN A 311 25.81 -9.02 23.16
N THR A 312 24.90 -8.04 23.30
CA THR A 312 23.54 -8.26 23.84
C THR A 312 22.51 -8.16 22.71
N ASN A 313 21.72 -9.22 22.51
CA ASN A 313 20.64 -9.23 21.53
C ASN A 313 19.38 -8.58 22.12
N LEU A 314 18.76 -7.69 21.36
CA LEU A 314 17.48 -7.07 21.70
C LEU A 314 16.32 -7.66 20.88
N ILE A 315 16.62 -8.16 19.67
CA ILE A 315 15.71 -8.92 18.82
C ILE A 315 16.53 -10.04 18.19
N GLN A 316 16.07 -11.29 18.26
CA GLN A 316 16.65 -12.39 17.51
C GLN A 316 15.53 -13.32 17.05
N ARG A 317 15.07 -13.12 15.82
CA ARG A 317 13.92 -13.85 15.26
C ARG A 317 14.26 -14.62 13.99
N PHE A 318 13.76 -15.84 13.89
CA PHE A 318 13.85 -16.68 12.70
C PHE A 318 12.47 -16.88 12.07
N HIS A 319 12.39 -16.81 10.75
CA HIS A 319 11.16 -16.86 9.97
C HIS A 319 11.20 -18.10 9.08
N THR A 320 10.27 -19.04 9.27
CA THR A 320 10.25 -20.31 8.53
C THR A 320 9.02 -20.44 7.66
N ARG A 321 9.15 -21.16 6.54
CA ARG A 321 8.08 -21.39 5.55
C ARG A 321 7.99 -22.86 5.22
N THR A 322 7.50 -23.66 6.17
CA THR A 322 7.38 -25.11 5.98
C THR A 322 6.21 -25.52 5.10
N ASP A 323 5.36 -24.57 4.70
CA ASP A 323 4.25 -24.75 3.75
C ASP A 323 4.75 -24.67 2.30
N ASN A 324 5.66 -25.59 1.94
CA ASN A 324 6.33 -25.67 0.64
C ASN A 324 6.96 -24.33 0.17
N GLY A 325 7.50 -23.54 1.11
CA GLY A 325 8.09 -22.24 0.83
C GLY A 325 7.09 -21.13 0.44
N LEU A 326 5.78 -21.36 0.53
CA LEU A 326 4.77 -20.39 0.11
C LEU A 326 4.43 -19.36 1.18
N ASN A 327 4.11 -19.83 2.38
CA ASN A 327 3.56 -19.00 3.45
C ASN A 327 4.48 -19.03 4.67
N LEU A 328 4.57 -17.91 5.41
CA LEU A 328 5.27 -17.81 6.68
C LEU A 328 4.55 -18.67 7.71
N THR A 329 5.15 -19.78 8.12
CA THR A 329 4.54 -20.72 9.06
C THR A 329 4.92 -20.44 10.50
N ASN A 330 6.10 -19.87 10.75
CA ASN A 330 6.52 -19.56 12.12
C ASN A 330 7.41 -18.33 12.21
N ILE A 331 7.34 -17.67 13.36
CA ILE A 331 8.32 -16.69 13.84
C ILE A 331 8.84 -17.24 15.16
N TRP A 332 10.10 -17.64 15.20
CA TRP A 332 10.78 -18.12 16.39
C TRP A 332 11.54 -16.96 17.03
N ASP A 333 11.20 -16.60 18.26
CA ASP A 333 11.93 -15.62 19.06
C ASP A 333 12.94 -16.35 19.95
N ASN A 334 14.22 -16.22 19.61
CA ASN A 334 15.30 -16.94 20.27
C ASN A 334 15.72 -16.28 21.61
N LEU A 335 15.15 -15.12 21.95
CA LEU A 335 15.37 -14.49 23.25
C LEU A 335 14.28 -14.90 24.25
N ASP A 336 13.06 -15.10 23.76
CA ASP A 336 11.91 -15.46 24.59
C ASP A 336 10.96 -16.39 23.82
N ALA A 337 11.02 -17.69 24.13
CA ALA A 337 10.19 -18.69 23.47
C ALA A 337 8.68 -18.49 23.69
N THR A 338 8.26 -17.72 24.71
CA THR A 338 6.84 -17.35 24.90
C THR A 338 6.33 -16.40 23.82
N LYS A 339 7.24 -15.74 23.07
CA LYS A 339 6.97 -14.88 21.92
C LYS A 339 6.94 -15.59 20.57
N ASN A 340 7.17 -16.91 20.55
CA ASN A 340 7.05 -17.72 19.34
C ASN A 340 5.65 -17.64 18.76
N GLN A 341 5.55 -17.59 17.43
CA GLN A 341 4.28 -17.53 16.71
C GLN A 341 4.24 -18.60 15.62
N SER A 342 3.06 -19.18 15.39
CA SER A 342 2.83 -20.13 14.30
C SER A 342 1.57 -19.76 13.52
N PHE A 343 1.57 -20.03 12.21
CA PHE A 343 0.51 -19.65 11.28
C PHE A 343 0.18 -20.77 10.30
N TRP A 344 -1.10 -20.89 9.98
CA TRP A 344 -1.63 -21.81 8.97
C TRP A 344 -2.58 -21.06 8.07
N TYR A 345 -2.68 -21.51 6.82
CA TYR A 345 -3.39 -20.79 5.77
C TYR A 345 -4.34 -21.69 5.00
N THR A 346 -5.41 -21.10 4.47
CA THR A 346 -6.35 -21.80 3.58
C THR A 346 -5.70 -22.14 2.24
N ALA A 347 -6.42 -22.88 1.39
CA ALA A 347 -5.97 -23.16 0.02
C ALA A 347 -5.80 -21.85 -0.79
N SER A 348 -6.65 -20.84 -0.59
CA SER A 348 -6.50 -19.50 -1.20
C SER A 348 -5.53 -18.57 -0.44
N ARG A 349 -4.71 -19.13 0.47
CA ARG A 349 -3.64 -18.47 1.24
C ARG A 349 -4.11 -17.41 2.23
N ARG A 350 -5.37 -17.47 2.68
CA ARG A 350 -5.90 -16.62 3.76
C ARG A 350 -5.46 -17.17 5.11
N LEU A 351 -5.17 -16.33 6.10
CA LEU A 351 -4.76 -16.78 7.44
C LEU A 351 -5.89 -17.57 8.11
N GLN A 352 -5.70 -18.86 8.35
CA GLN A 352 -6.69 -19.77 8.92
C GLN A 352 -6.49 -19.96 10.42
N ASN A 353 -5.26 -20.13 10.88
CA ASN A 353 -4.95 -20.27 12.29
C ASN A 353 -3.70 -19.45 12.64
N ALA A 354 -3.65 -18.95 13.87
CA ALA A 354 -2.47 -18.33 14.43
C ALA A 354 -2.32 -18.73 15.90
N SER A 355 -1.12 -19.07 16.36
CA SER A 355 -0.79 -19.20 17.78
C SER A 355 0.35 -18.27 18.15
N GLY A 356 0.34 -17.76 19.38
CA GLY A 356 1.39 -16.87 19.87
C GLY A 356 1.20 -16.46 21.33
N PRO A 357 1.82 -15.35 21.78
CA PRO A 357 1.63 -14.78 23.12
C PRO A 357 0.16 -14.60 23.53
N TRP A 358 -0.70 -14.34 22.55
CA TRP A 358 -2.14 -14.13 22.71
C TRP A 358 -2.97 -15.41 22.75
N GLY A 359 -2.34 -16.59 22.83
CA GLY A 359 -3.03 -17.87 22.73
C GLY A 359 -3.25 -18.29 21.27
N SER A 360 -4.36 -18.99 21.02
CA SER A 360 -4.69 -19.54 19.69
C SER A 360 -5.88 -18.84 19.07
N LEU A 361 -5.76 -18.52 17.78
CA LEU A 361 -6.79 -17.90 16.95
C LEU A 361 -7.13 -18.84 15.78
N THR A 362 -8.41 -18.95 15.46
CA THR A 362 -8.87 -19.65 14.24
C THR A 362 -9.84 -18.74 13.48
N TYR A 363 -9.76 -18.74 12.16
CA TYR A 363 -10.57 -17.93 11.27
C TYR A 363 -11.21 -18.78 10.17
N SER A 364 -12.45 -18.47 9.81
CA SER A 364 -13.11 -18.98 8.60
C SER A 364 -13.60 -17.82 7.75
N TYR A 365 -13.69 -18.07 6.43
CA TYR A 365 -14.06 -17.08 5.43
C TYR A 365 -15.15 -17.63 4.51
N ASP A 366 -15.95 -16.75 3.92
CA ASP A 366 -16.74 -17.09 2.74
C ASP A 366 -15.91 -17.01 1.44
N GLY A 367 -16.53 -17.27 0.29
CA GLY A 367 -15.83 -17.28 -1.00
C GLY A 367 -15.25 -15.92 -1.41
N VAL A 368 -15.88 -14.82 -1.01
CA VAL A 368 -15.36 -13.45 -1.23
C VAL A 368 -14.15 -13.16 -0.34
N GLY A 369 -14.07 -13.83 0.82
CA GLY A 369 -13.04 -13.60 1.84
C GLY A 369 -13.56 -12.78 3.01
N ASN A 370 -14.86 -12.65 3.19
CA ASN A 370 -15.38 -12.06 4.41
C ASN A 370 -15.18 -13.05 5.57
N ARG A 371 -14.59 -12.59 6.68
CA ARG A 371 -14.36 -13.41 7.87
C ARG A 371 -15.69 -13.72 8.54
N THR A 372 -16.14 -14.97 8.48
CA THR A 372 -17.45 -15.41 9.01
C THR A 372 -17.37 -15.94 10.44
N TYR A 373 -16.18 -16.38 10.85
CA TYR A 373 -15.95 -17.03 12.13
C TYR A 373 -14.55 -16.66 12.67
N GLU A 374 -14.47 -16.41 13.97
CA GLU A 374 -13.21 -16.28 14.71
C GLU A 374 -13.33 -16.98 16.06
N THR A 375 -12.36 -17.81 16.45
CA THR A 375 -12.20 -18.23 17.85
C THR A 375 -10.91 -17.68 18.43
N SER A 376 -10.95 -17.38 19.73
CA SER A 376 -9.79 -16.99 20.52
C SER A 376 -9.72 -17.83 21.77
N THR A 377 -8.67 -18.65 21.90
CA THR A 377 -8.44 -19.53 23.04
C THR A 377 -7.22 -19.07 23.83
N VAL A 378 -7.43 -18.66 25.08
CA VAL A 378 -6.37 -18.30 26.03
C VAL A 378 -6.45 -19.25 27.22
N GLY A 379 -5.40 -20.05 27.43
CA GLY A 379 -5.46 -21.15 28.40
C GLY A 379 -6.58 -22.14 28.04
N SER A 380 -7.50 -22.39 28.97
CA SER A 380 -8.67 -23.25 28.76
C SER A 380 -9.93 -22.50 28.30
N THR A 381 -9.87 -21.18 28.16
CA THR A 381 -11.03 -20.35 27.84
C THR A 381 -11.05 -20.04 26.35
N THR A 382 -12.14 -20.42 25.68
CA THR A 382 -12.38 -20.12 24.26
C THR A 382 -13.55 -19.15 24.15
N SER A 383 -13.33 -18.03 23.46
CA SER A 383 -14.39 -17.14 22.99
C SER A 383 -14.59 -17.32 21.49
N THR A 384 -15.85 -17.29 21.05
CA THR A 384 -16.27 -17.53 19.67
C THR A 384 -17.01 -16.31 19.14
N LYS A 385 -16.52 -15.73 18.05
CA LYS A 385 -17.18 -14.69 17.27
C LYS A 385 -17.74 -15.27 15.98
N VAL A 386 -19.02 -15.06 15.75
CA VAL A 386 -19.72 -15.33 14.49
C VAL A 386 -20.08 -13.99 13.86
N THR A 387 -19.65 -13.78 12.62
CA THR A 387 -19.89 -12.54 11.88
C THR A 387 -20.95 -12.76 10.83
N GLY A 388 -22.06 -12.03 10.93
CA GLY A 388 -23.12 -12.00 9.93
C GLY A 388 -22.88 -10.89 8.92
N TYR A 389 -23.10 -11.18 7.65
CA TYR A 389 -23.06 -10.21 6.55
C TYR A 389 -24.45 -9.99 5.98
N ALA A 390 -24.69 -8.81 5.39
CA ALA A 390 -25.92 -8.56 4.66
C ALA A 390 -26.08 -9.58 3.52
N SER A 391 -27.32 -9.99 3.22
CA SER A 391 -27.58 -10.93 2.12
C SER A 391 -27.38 -10.31 0.74
N SER A 392 -27.45 -8.99 0.64
CA SER A 392 -27.37 -8.22 -0.60
C SER A 392 -26.05 -7.47 -0.76
N SER A 393 -25.08 -7.61 0.13
CA SER A 393 -23.77 -6.94 0.04
C SER A 393 -22.69 -7.66 0.87
N ASN A 394 -21.44 -7.26 0.72
CA ASN A 394 -20.30 -7.65 1.55
C ASN A 394 -20.15 -6.78 2.81
N GLN A 395 -21.17 -5.99 3.15
CA GLN A 395 -21.20 -5.21 4.39
C GLN A 395 -21.44 -6.13 5.59
N MET A 396 -20.65 -5.94 6.65
CA MET A 396 -20.79 -6.68 7.91
C MET A 396 -22.03 -6.16 8.63
N ALA A 397 -22.98 -7.02 9.00
CA ALA A 397 -24.22 -6.62 9.66
C ALA A 397 -24.12 -6.67 11.19
N GLN A 398 -23.53 -7.75 11.72
CA GLN A 398 -23.39 -7.96 13.17
C GLN A 398 -22.25 -8.91 13.50
N VAL A 399 -21.71 -8.78 14.72
CA VAL A 399 -20.80 -9.76 15.34
C VAL A 399 -21.44 -10.27 16.62
N THR A 400 -21.63 -11.58 16.68
CA THR A 400 -22.11 -12.30 17.86
C THR A 400 -20.93 -12.99 18.54
N THR A 401 -20.64 -12.60 19.77
CA THR A 401 -19.61 -13.23 20.61
C THR A 401 -20.27 -14.11 21.66
N ASP A 402 -19.92 -15.40 21.68
CA ASP A 402 -20.43 -16.39 22.65
C ASP A 402 -21.96 -16.41 22.76
N GLY A 403 -22.63 -16.30 21.62
CA GLY A 403 -24.10 -16.31 21.50
C GLY A 403 -24.78 -14.96 21.74
N THR A 404 -24.03 -13.91 22.10
CA THR A 404 -24.56 -12.55 22.35
C THR A 404 -24.11 -11.59 21.25
N VAL A 405 -25.03 -10.79 20.70
CA VAL A 405 -24.66 -9.74 19.74
C VAL A 405 -23.83 -8.69 20.47
N THR A 406 -22.55 -8.57 20.11
CA THR A 406 -21.61 -7.62 20.70
C THR A 406 -21.37 -6.41 19.83
N ARG A 407 -21.59 -6.54 18.51
CA ARG A 407 -21.51 -5.42 17.57
C ARG A 407 -22.60 -5.49 16.52
N SER A 408 -23.09 -4.33 16.11
CA SER A 408 -24.07 -4.12 15.06
C SER A 408 -23.65 -2.92 14.23
N TYR A 409 -23.75 -3.04 12.92
CA TYR A 409 -23.19 -2.07 11.99
C TYR A 409 -24.26 -1.48 11.08
N GLY A 410 -24.12 -0.20 10.76
CA GLY A 410 -24.92 0.51 9.77
C GLY A 410 -24.02 1.18 8.73
N TYR A 411 -24.53 1.34 7.52
CA TYR A 411 -23.79 1.91 6.39
C TYR A 411 -24.63 2.98 5.70
N ASP A 412 -23.96 3.93 5.04
CA ASP A 412 -24.63 4.79 4.07
C ASP A 412 -24.80 4.09 2.71
N ALA A 413 -25.47 4.77 1.78
CA ALA A 413 -25.75 4.22 0.45
C ALA A 413 -24.48 3.98 -0.40
N ALA A 414 -23.34 4.60 -0.07
CA ALA A 414 -22.05 4.36 -0.71
C ALA A 414 -21.23 3.28 -0.01
N GLY A 415 -21.78 2.62 1.01
CA GLY A 415 -21.13 1.54 1.74
C GLY A 415 -20.13 2.01 2.80
N ASN A 416 -20.13 3.30 3.15
CA ASN A 416 -19.28 3.75 4.25
C ASN A 416 -19.94 3.38 5.59
N LEU A 417 -19.16 2.82 6.51
CA LEU A 417 -19.65 2.46 7.85
C LEU A 417 -20.07 3.71 8.62
N THR A 418 -21.36 3.86 8.94
CA THR A 418 -21.90 5.02 9.65
C THR A 418 -22.20 4.76 11.12
N THR A 419 -22.49 3.52 11.50
CA THR A 419 -22.70 3.15 12.90
C THR A 419 -22.05 1.82 13.25
N ASP A 420 -21.58 1.70 14.49
CA ASP A 420 -20.96 0.51 15.03
C ASP A 420 -21.15 0.45 16.54
N THR A 421 -21.87 -0.54 17.04
CA THR A 421 -22.03 -0.71 18.49
C THR A 421 -20.85 -1.48 19.05
N HIS A 422 -20.03 -0.85 19.89
CA HIS A 422 -18.98 -1.54 20.64
C HIS A 422 -18.58 -0.73 21.88
N ASP A 423 -17.88 -1.37 22.81
CA ASP A 423 -17.39 -0.75 24.05
C ASP A 423 -18.48 -0.03 24.86
N GLY A 424 -19.70 -0.58 24.83
CA GLY A 424 -20.85 -0.04 25.56
C GLY A 424 -21.47 1.22 24.97
N ALA A 425 -21.09 1.62 23.74
CA ALA A 425 -21.65 2.78 23.05
C ALA A 425 -21.99 2.46 21.59
N THR A 426 -22.89 3.25 21.01
CA THR A 426 -23.02 3.34 19.55
C THR A 426 -22.05 4.37 19.04
N TRP A 427 -21.06 3.93 18.27
CA TRP A 427 -20.20 4.81 17.52
C TRP A 427 -20.92 5.27 16.26
N THR A 428 -20.84 6.57 15.97
CA THR A 428 -21.36 7.18 14.75
C THR A 428 -20.21 7.83 13.99
N TYR A 429 -20.08 7.47 12.73
CA TYR A 429 -19.05 7.93 11.81
C TYR A 429 -19.72 8.76 10.71
N ALA A 430 -19.33 10.04 10.59
CA ALA A 430 -19.81 10.91 9.52
C ALA A 430 -18.72 11.07 8.47
N TYR A 431 -19.11 11.15 7.20
CA TYR A 431 -18.19 11.30 6.07
C TYR A 431 -18.42 12.63 5.38
N ASN A 432 -17.34 13.24 4.89
CA ASN A 432 -17.43 14.45 4.07
C ASN A 432 -17.95 14.12 2.66
N ASN A 433 -18.11 15.13 1.81
CA ASN A 433 -18.62 14.94 0.45
C ASN A 433 -17.62 14.17 -0.44
N ALA A 434 -16.32 14.18 -0.11
CA ALA A 434 -15.32 13.31 -0.73
C ALA A 434 -15.39 11.83 -0.28
N GLY A 435 -16.28 11.47 0.65
CA GLY A 435 -16.40 10.10 1.17
C GLY A 435 -15.33 9.73 2.20
N ARG A 436 -14.66 10.72 2.80
CA ARG A 436 -13.62 10.54 3.81
C ARG A 436 -14.20 10.72 5.22
N LEU A 437 -13.78 9.89 6.17
CA LEU A 437 -14.22 9.96 7.56
C LEU A 437 -13.95 11.35 8.12
N ALA A 438 -15.00 12.11 8.46
CA ALA A 438 -14.92 13.49 8.93
C ALA A 438 -15.02 13.58 10.46
N THR A 439 -15.89 12.77 11.09
CA THR A 439 -16.04 12.73 12.54
C THR A 439 -16.31 11.33 13.04
N ALA A 440 -15.91 11.07 14.29
CA ALA A 440 -16.25 9.86 15.03
C ALA A 440 -16.79 10.25 16.41
N THR A 441 -17.98 9.76 16.74
CA THR A 441 -18.72 10.11 17.98
C THR A 441 -19.13 8.84 18.70
N ALA A 442 -18.78 8.71 19.98
CA ALA A 442 -19.23 7.61 20.83
C ALA A 442 -20.44 8.04 21.66
N GLY A 443 -21.62 7.49 21.38
CA GLY A 443 -22.88 7.99 21.94
C GLY A 443 -23.12 9.44 21.52
N THR A 444 -23.07 10.38 22.46
CA THR A 444 -23.15 11.82 22.22
C THR A 444 -21.80 12.54 22.30
N SER A 445 -20.73 11.82 22.64
CA SER A 445 -19.39 12.39 22.84
C SER A 445 -18.59 12.35 21.56
N LEU A 446 -18.34 13.52 20.96
CA LEU A 446 -17.40 13.64 19.83
C LEU A 446 -16.00 13.23 20.30
N LYS A 447 -15.40 12.27 19.60
CA LYS A 447 -14.07 11.72 19.92
C LYS A 447 -13.00 12.24 18.98
N GLY A 448 -13.30 12.24 17.69
CA GLY A 448 -12.37 12.65 16.64
C GLY A 448 -13.03 13.54 15.59
N SER A 449 -12.27 14.49 15.05
CA SER A 449 -12.60 15.17 13.79
C SER A 449 -11.38 15.21 12.88
N TYR A 450 -11.61 15.05 11.58
CA TYR A 450 -10.57 14.78 10.60
C TYR A 450 -10.79 15.65 9.36
N SER A 451 -9.74 16.31 8.89
CA SER A 451 -9.77 17.11 7.66
C SER A 451 -8.61 16.76 6.75
N TYR A 452 -8.89 16.68 5.45
CA TYR A 452 -7.98 16.15 4.45
C TYR A 452 -7.60 17.22 3.44
N ASP A 453 -6.35 17.20 2.99
CA ASP A 453 -5.90 18.05 1.90
C ASP A 453 -6.48 17.58 0.55
N GLY A 454 -6.26 18.36 -0.51
CA GLY A 454 -6.72 18.02 -1.85
C GLY A 454 -6.10 16.75 -2.46
N LEU A 455 -5.02 16.21 -1.89
CA LEU A 455 -4.43 14.90 -2.23
C LEU A 455 -4.99 13.76 -1.36
N GLU A 456 -6.04 14.07 -0.59
CA GLU A 456 -6.74 13.19 0.33
C GLU A 456 -5.88 12.66 1.50
N ARG A 457 -4.83 13.39 1.87
CA ARG A 457 -4.01 13.09 3.05
C ARG A 457 -4.61 13.77 4.28
N LEU A 458 -4.58 13.12 5.44
CA LEU A 458 -5.11 13.67 6.69
C LEU A 458 -4.24 14.85 7.13
N ALA A 459 -4.69 16.09 6.96
CA ALA A 459 -3.90 17.27 7.34
C ALA A 459 -4.18 17.71 8.78
N ILE A 460 -5.42 17.53 9.27
CA ILE A 460 -5.86 17.97 10.60
C ILE A 460 -6.56 16.83 11.32
N ARG A 461 -6.09 16.49 12.52
CA ARG A 461 -6.74 15.56 13.47
C ARG A 461 -7.06 16.31 14.75
N VAL A 462 -8.33 16.30 15.16
CA VAL A 462 -8.78 16.89 16.43
C VAL A 462 -9.23 15.75 17.34
N VAL A 463 -8.53 15.58 18.46
CA VAL A 463 -8.94 14.66 19.52
C VAL A 463 -9.76 15.42 20.56
N SER A 464 -10.99 14.97 20.75
CA SER A 464 -11.97 15.54 21.69
C SER A 464 -12.39 14.50 22.73
N ASN A 465 -12.71 14.93 23.94
CA ASN A 465 -13.28 14.08 25.00
C ASN A 465 -12.51 12.75 25.22
N THR A 466 -11.19 12.80 25.05
CA THR A 466 -10.21 11.72 25.14
C THR A 466 -8.92 12.34 25.67
N THR A 467 -8.16 11.64 26.52
CA THR A 467 -6.87 12.14 27.02
C THR A 467 -5.72 11.37 26.38
N PRO A 468 -4.73 12.05 25.76
CA PRO A 468 -4.67 13.51 25.56
C PRO A 468 -5.68 14.01 24.52
N SER A 469 -6.15 15.24 24.68
CA SER A 469 -6.96 15.97 23.69
C SER A 469 -6.14 17.06 22.99
N GLY A 470 -6.59 17.50 21.83
CA GLY A 470 -5.95 18.60 21.09
C GLY A 470 -6.04 18.46 19.58
N THR A 471 -5.56 19.50 18.89
CA THR A 471 -5.47 19.52 17.43
C THR A 471 -4.04 19.22 17.01
N THR A 472 -3.87 18.30 16.08
CA THR A 472 -2.59 17.94 15.46
C THR A 472 -2.65 18.23 13.97
N HIS A 473 -1.65 18.95 13.46
CA HIS A 473 -1.39 19.06 12.03
C HIS A 473 -0.36 18.01 11.61
N LEU A 474 -0.64 17.31 10.52
CA LEU A 474 0.26 16.29 9.96
C LEU A 474 0.93 16.86 8.72
N VAL A 475 2.25 16.71 8.65
CA VAL A 475 3.09 17.19 7.55
C VAL A 475 3.76 16.00 6.90
N TYR A 476 3.72 15.97 5.56
CA TYR A 476 4.16 14.85 4.75
C TYR A 476 5.45 15.12 3.96
N ASP A 477 6.18 14.10 3.56
CA ASP A 477 7.19 14.23 2.50
C ASP A 477 6.56 14.08 1.10
N THR A 478 7.41 14.15 0.05
CA THR A 478 6.97 13.90 -1.33
C THR A 478 6.57 12.46 -1.57
N ALA A 479 6.90 11.50 -0.70
CA ALA A 479 6.50 10.10 -0.80
C ALA A 479 5.16 9.80 -0.08
N GLY A 480 4.58 10.79 0.59
CA GLY A 480 3.33 10.65 1.36
C GLY A 480 3.53 10.10 2.78
N HIS A 481 4.76 10.03 3.28
CA HIS A 481 5.01 9.66 4.67
C HIS A 481 4.78 10.83 5.62
N VAL A 482 4.25 10.55 6.81
CA VAL A 482 4.20 11.54 7.90
C VAL A 482 5.63 11.80 8.37
N ILE A 483 6.13 13.02 8.18
CA ILE A 483 7.47 13.44 8.63
C ILE A 483 7.43 14.36 9.84
N ALA A 484 6.30 15.02 10.11
CA ALA A 484 6.12 15.82 11.31
C ALA A 484 4.67 15.89 11.78
N GLU A 485 4.52 15.95 13.11
CA GLU A 485 3.30 16.33 13.80
C GLU A 485 3.53 17.69 14.46
N ALA A 486 2.57 18.58 14.35
CA ALA A 486 2.62 19.90 14.95
C ALA A 486 1.36 20.17 15.77
N ASN A 487 1.52 20.96 16.83
CA ASN A 487 0.39 21.48 17.59
C ASN A 487 -0.43 22.39 16.66
N GLY A 488 -1.71 22.07 16.47
CA GLY A 488 -2.57 22.75 15.51
C GLY A 488 -2.95 24.19 15.91
N LEU A 489 -2.79 24.56 17.19
CA LEU A 489 -3.04 25.93 17.65
C LEU A 489 -1.82 26.84 17.45
N SER A 490 -0.63 26.39 17.85
CA SER A 490 0.60 27.21 17.79
C SER A 490 1.38 27.06 16.49
N GLY A 491 1.10 26.01 15.71
CA GLY A 491 1.88 25.66 14.52
C GLY A 491 3.23 25.01 14.82
N THR A 492 3.63 24.87 16.09
CA THR A 492 4.94 24.35 16.48
C THR A 492 5.03 22.85 16.28
N THR A 493 6.07 22.39 15.58
CA THR A 493 6.38 20.96 15.44
C THR A 493 6.71 20.34 16.79
N THR A 494 5.97 19.30 17.18
CA THR A 494 6.15 18.59 18.47
C THR A 494 6.86 17.26 18.29
N ARG A 495 6.73 16.64 17.11
CA ARG A 495 7.37 15.37 16.78
C ARG A 495 7.73 15.30 15.30
N GLU A 496 8.84 14.64 15.01
CA GLU A 496 9.36 14.42 13.66
C GLU A 496 9.72 12.95 13.44
N TYR A 497 9.63 12.49 12.20
CA TYR A 497 9.92 11.11 11.81
C TYR A 497 10.89 11.11 10.64
N VAL A 498 12.04 10.46 10.83
CA VAL A 498 13.06 10.34 9.80
C VAL A 498 12.93 8.99 9.11
N TRP A 499 12.70 9.02 7.81
CA TRP A 499 12.50 7.83 6.98
C TRP A 499 13.79 7.44 6.27
N LEU A 500 14.00 6.13 6.11
CA LEU A 500 14.98 5.61 5.17
C LEU A 500 14.30 5.54 3.79
N PRO A 501 14.69 6.37 2.81
CA PRO A 501 14.06 6.34 1.50
C PRO A 501 14.32 4.98 0.83
N ASN A 502 13.42 4.55 -0.05
CA ASN A 502 13.69 3.37 -0.87
C ASN A 502 14.67 3.69 -2.00
N GLU A 503 15.29 2.63 -2.52
CA GLU A 503 16.29 2.74 -3.58
C GLU A 503 15.70 3.04 -4.97
N GLU A 504 14.37 2.99 -5.12
CA GLU A 504 13.66 3.41 -6.34
C GLU A 504 13.12 4.85 -6.27
N THR A 505 13.43 5.61 -5.21
CA THR A 505 13.01 7.01 -5.10
C THR A 505 13.87 7.92 -5.97
N ILE A 506 13.74 7.78 -7.30
CA ILE A 506 13.72 8.96 -8.15
C ILE A 506 12.57 9.80 -7.61
N ASP A 507 12.82 11.06 -7.21
CA ASP A 507 11.73 11.95 -6.77
C ASP A 507 10.69 11.98 -7.88
N PRO A 508 9.53 11.37 -7.64
CA PRO A 508 8.60 11.18 -8.73
C PRO A 508 7.88 12.50 -9.06
N GLY A 509 8.09 13.54 -8.25
CA GLY A 509 7.54 14.88 -8.40
C GLY A 509 6.01 14.91 -8.25
N PRO A 510 5.42 15.99 -7.70
CA PRO A 510 4.01 16.28 -7.84
C PRO A 510 3.73 16.38 -9.32
N MET A 511 2.78 15.56 -9.77
CA MET A 511 2.21 15.48 -11.11
C MET A 511 3.10 16.09 -12.20
N SER A 512 4.03 15.30 -12.76
CA SER A 512 4.69 15.70 -14.00
C SER A 512 3.68 15.58 -15.14
N ALA A 513 3.49 16.62 -15.95
CA ALA A 513 2.88 16.49 -17.27
C ALA A 513 3.82 15.68 -18.17
N ARG A 514 3.80 14.35 -18.01
CA ARG A 514 3.66 13.56 -19.23
C ARG A 514 2.22 13.73 -19.61
N ALA A 515 2.02 14.71 -20.49
CA ALA A 515 0.82 14.77 -21.27
C ALA A 515 0.47 13.34 -21.70
N SER A 516 -0.82 13.05 -21.70
CA SER A 516 -1.46 12.22 -22.71
C SER A 516 -1.20 12.76 -24.14
N ALA A 517 -0.01 13.30 -24.43
CA ALA A 517 0.54 13.55 -25.75
C ALA A 517 0.94 12.19 -26.32
N GLY A 518 -0.11 11.54 -26.79
CA GLY A 518 -0.23 10.16 -27.24
C GLY A 518 -1.69 9.82 -27.53
N LEU A 519 -2.65 10.55 -26.94
CA LEU A 519 -4.03 10.66 -27.42
C LEU A 519 -4.17 11.72 -28.53
N SER A 520 -3.15 11.87 -29.38
CA SER A 520 -3.31 12.57 -30.66
C SER A 520 -4.08 11.68 -31.62
N THR A 521 -5.34 12.02 -31.86
CA THR A 521 -6.09 11.89 -33.11
C THR A 521 -5.40 11.07 -34.21
N GLY A 522 -5.60 9.74 -34.20
CA GLY A 522 -5.15 8.89 -35.31
C GLY A 522 -5.27 7.38 -35.04
N LYS A 523 -6.44 6.79 -35.33
CA LYS A 523 -6.68 5.34 -35.40
C LYS A 523 -6.35 4.53 -34.13
N LEU A 524 -7.10 4.75 -33.05
CA LEU A 524 -7.35 3.72 -32.04
C LEU A 524 -8.52 2.85 -32.50
N GLY A 525 -8.21 1.78 -33.24
CA GLY A 525 -9.13 0.67 -33.40
C GLY A 525 -9.03 -0.24 -32.17
N SER A 526 -10.11 -0.27 -31.37
CA SER A 526 -10.46 -1.32 -30.40
C SER A 526 -9.38 -1.78 -29.42
N ALA A 527 -8.94 -0.91 -28.52
CA ALA A 527 -8.26 -1.32 -27.29
C ALA A 527 -8.94 -0.59 -26.13
N GLU A 528 -10.04 -1.18 -25.66
CA GLU A 528 -10.94 -0.61 -24.65
C GLU A 528 -10.41 -0.92 -23.25
N ALA A 529 -10.17 0.14 -22.48
CA ALA A 529 -9.68 0.08 -21.12
C ALA A 529 -10.85 -0.22 -20.16
N ASP A 530 -10.70 -1.25 -19.33
CA ASP A 530 -11.79 -1.95 -18.66
C ASP A 530 -12.15 -1.35 -17.27
N GLY A 531 -13.21 -0.55 -17.25
CA GLY A 531 -14.39 -0.80 -16.38
C GLY A 531 -14.41 -0.36 -14.91
N ASP A 532 -13.39 -0.63 -14.09
CA ASP A 532 -13.50 -0.40 -12.62
C ASP A 532 -12.32 0.44 -12.12
N ALA A 533 -11.13 0.13 -12.61
CA ALA A 533 -9.94 0.87 -12.27
C ALA A 533 -9.74 2.12 -13.15
N THR A 534 -10.32 2.25 -14.34
CA THR A 534 -10.01 3.43 -15.18
C THR A 534 -10.73 4.70 -14.76
N SER A 535 -11.95 4.67 -14.21
CA SER A 535 -12.63 5.90 -13.73
C SER A 535 -12.12 6.32 -12.37
N ALA A 536 -12.01 5.38 -11.42
CA ALA A 536 -11.46 5.62 -10.10
C ALA A 536 -9.95 5.80 -10.13
N ALA A 537 -9.17 5.00 -10.87
CA ALA A 537 -7.73 5.24 -11.04
C ALA A 537 -7.41 6.34 -12.05
N GLN A 538 -8.26 6.76 -12.99
CA GLN A 538 -8.08 8.09 -13.62
C GLN A 538 -8.26 9.17 -12.56
N LEU A 539 -9.35 9.16 -11.78
CA LEU A 539 -9.58 10.20 -10.75
C LEU A 539 -8.54 10.17 -9.63
N ILE A 540 -8.04 9.00 -9.24
CA ILE A 540 -6.99 8.81 -8.22
C ILE A 540 -5.62 9.12 -8.83
N SER A 541 -5.28 8.65 -10.05
CA SER A 541 -4.01 9.02 -10.72
C SER A 541 -3.95 10.50 -11.14
N LEU A 542 -5.09 11.14 -11.44
CA LEU A 542 -5.23 12.59 -11.65
C LEU A 542 -5.09 13.39 -10.36
N ASN A 543 -5.11 12.74 -9.19
CA ASN A 543 -4.95 13.35 -7.88
C ASN A 543 -3.65 12.95 -7.19
N GLN A 544 -2.77 12.16 -7.83
CA GLN A 544 -1.56 11.64 -7.18
C GLN A 544 -0.30 12.10 -7.92
N PRO A 545 0.74 12.56 -7.21
CA PRO A 545 2.10 12.52 -7.73
C PRO A 545 2.39 11.12 -8.28
N LYS A 546 3.35 10.98 -9.20
CA LYS A 546 3.94 9.66 -9.39
C LYS A 546 4.46 9.25 -8.01
N GLN A 547 4.21 8.04 -7.53
CA GLN A 547 4.59 7.63 -6.17
C GLN A 547 5.01 6.17 -6.24
N GLY A 548 6.32 5.89 -6.15
CA GLY A 548 6.84 4.52 -6.06
C GLY A 548 6.26 3.77 -4.86
N ILE A 549 6.09 2.46 -4.97
CA ILE A 549 5.65 1.63 -3.82
C ILE A 549 6.85 1.47 -2.90
N ASN A 550 6.74 2.01 -1.68
CA ASN A 550 7.84 2.03 -0.75
C ASN A 550 7.99 0.68 -0.04
N LEU A 551 9.13 0.04 -0.21
CA LEU A 551 9.51 -1.18 0.50
C LEU A 551 10.01 -0.92 1.93
N ASN A 552 10.46 0.30 2.23
CA ASN A 552 10.82 0.76 3.57
C ASN A 552 9.65 1.58 4.15
N ALA A 553 8.59 0.90 4.57
CA ALA A 553 7.34 1.54 4.97
C ALA A 553 7.30 2.03 6.43
N MET A 554 8.46 2.16 7.10
CA MET A 554 8.56 2.67 8.48
C MET A 554 9.66 3.71 8.67
N PRO A 555 9.49 4.62 9.64
CA PRO A 555 10.54 5.56 10.01
C PRO A 555 11.73 4.83 10.62
N LEU A 556 12.93 5.28 10.31
CA LEU A 556 14.19 4.87 10.93
C LEU A 556 14.29 5.39 12.38
N ALA A 557 13.81 6.62 12.60
CA ALA A 557 13.83 7.26 13.90
C ALA A 557 12.63 8.20 14.09
N ALA A 558 12.20 8.36 15.34
CA ALA A 558 11.24 9.36 15.77
C ALA A 558 11.93 10.33 16.73
N VAL A 559 11.78 11.63 16.50
CA VAL A 559 12.29 12.69 17.36
C VAL A 559 11.10 13.35 18.06
N SER A 560 11.02 13.24 19.38
CA SER A 560 9.89 13.72 20.18
C SER A 560 10.28 14.93 21.03
N GLY A 561 9.32 15.82 21.31
CA GLY A 561 9.58 17.06 22.04
C GLY A 561 10.44 18.01 21.22
N VAL A 562 10.16 18.12 19.92
CA VAL A 562 10.90 18.99 18.99
C VAL A 562 10.74 20.46 19.34
N ASP A 563 9.61 20.81 19.95
CA ASP A 563 9.28 22.10 20.53
C ASP A 563 9.98 22.36 21.88
N THR A 564 10.68 21.38 22.42
CA THR A 564 11.49 21.52 23.63
C THR A 564 12.95 21.80 23.28
N GLY A 565 13.69 22.48 24.17
CA GLY A 565 15.13 22.73 23.98
C GLY A 565 15.99 21.45 23.96
N THR A 566 15.43 20.29 24.29
CA THR A 566 16.11 19.00 24.43
C THR A 566 15.30 17.86 23.79
N PRO A 567 15.20 17.81 22.46
CA PRO A 567 14.43 16.78 21.77
C PRO A 567 15.02 15.39 22.01
N ALA A 568 14.17 14.40 22.27
CA ALA A 568 14.56 13.01 22.45
C ALA A 568 14.50 12.27 21.11
N THR A 569 15.60 11.59 20.74
CA THR A 569 15.64 10.74 19.54
C THR A 569 15.45 9.29 19.93
N TYR A 570 14.52 8.63 19.27
CA TYR A 570 14.22 7.21 19.42
C TYR A 570 14.42 6.48 18.10
N PHE A 571 15.10 5.34 18.15
CA PHE A 571 15.35 4.49 16.98
C PHE A 571 14.26 3.44 16.88
N VAL A 572 13.66 3.29 15.71
CA VAL A 572 12.51 2.42 15.47
C VAL A 572 13.01 1.12 14.83
N HIS A 573 12.54 0.00 15.37
CA HIS A 573 12.91 -1.35 14.95
C HIS A 573 11.66 -2.11 14.52
N SER A 574 11.69 -2.63 13.29
CA SER A 574 10.53 -3.25 12.63
C SER A 574 10.68 -4.76 12.45
N ASP A 575 9.55 -5.44 12.23
CA ASP A 575 9.49 -6.88 11.90
C ASP A 575 9.64 -7.15 10.38
N HIS A 576 9.29 -8.36 9.94
CA HIS A 576 9.43 -8.80 8.55
C HIS A 576 8.49 -8.09 7.56
N LEU A 577 7.44 -7.45 8.04
CA LEU A 577 6.54 -6.62 7.23
C LEU A 577 6.93 -5.15 7.26
N ASP A 578 8.04 -4.85 7.93
CA ASP A 578 8.33 -3.53 8.42
C ASP A 578 7.17 -2.97 9.27
N ARG A 579 6.63 -3.73 10.24
CA ARG A 579 5.78 -3.15 11.30
C ARG A 579 6.64 -2.84 12.52
N PRO A 580 6.53 -1.67 13.18
CA PRO A 580 7.32 -1.34 14.37
C PRO A 580 6.99 -2.31 15.50
N ILE A 581 8.01 -2.91 16.11
CA ILE A 581 7.86 -3.84 17.24
C ILE A 581 8.67 -3.41 18.46
N LYS A 582 9.64 -2.51 18.29
CA LYS A 582 10.46 -1.98 19.38
C LYS A 582 10.98 -0.58 19.05
N MET A 583 11.18 0.25 20.07
CA MET A 583 11.98 1.47 19.98
C MET A 583 13.03 1.51 21.08
N THR A 584 14.18 2.09 20.75
CA THR A 584 15.27 2.30 21.71
C THR A 584 15.67 3.76 21.79
N ASP A 585 16.08 4.21 22.97
CA ASP A 585 16.61 5.57 23.18
C ASP A 585 18.06 5.71 22.68
N ALA A 586 18.65 6.90 22.87
CA ALA A 586 20.04 7.21 22.53
C ALA A 586 21.07 6.37 23.32
N SER A 587 20.67 5.77 24.46
CA SER A 587 21.51 4.88 25.27
C SER A 587 21.26 3.40 24.95
N ALA A 588 20.55 3.11 23.85
CA ALA A 588 20.17 1.77 23.40
C ALA A 588 19.22 1.01 24.36
N ASN A 589 18.55 1.68 25.30
CA ASN A 589 17.55 1.05 26.15
C ASN A 589 16.23 0.90 25.40
N SER A 590 15.53 -0.23 25.59
CA SER A 590 14.17 -0.42 25.08
C SER A 590 13.20 0.50 25.80
N VAL A 591 12.58 1.44 25.08
CA VAL A 591 11.63 2.43 25.63
C VAL A 591 10.21 2.25 25.10
N TRP A 592 10.04 1.35 24.13
CA TRP A 592 8.75 0.91 23.61
C TRP A 592 8.90 -0.51 23.05
N ASP A 593 7.99 -1.42 23.40
CA ASP A 593 7.93 -2.81 22.89
C ASP A 593 6.48 -3.15 22.62
N ALA A 594 6.18 -3.70 21.45
CA ALA A 594 4.82 -4.01 21.04
C ALA A 594 4.67 -5.43 20.52
N ILE A 595 3.56 -6.06 20.92
CA ILE A 595 3.10 -7.35 20.41
C ILE A 595 1.71 -7.12 19.82
N TYR A 596 1.48 -7.66 18.63
CA TYR A 596 0.25 -7.47 17.87
C TYR A 596 -0.38 -8.80 17.53
N LEU A 597 -1.71 -8.84 17.52
CA LEU A 597 -2.47 -9.87 16.84
C LEU A 597 -2.18 -9.83 15.32
N PRO A 598 -2.44 -10.91 14.57
CA PRO A 598 -2.07 -10.99 13.15
C PRO A 598 -2.61 -9.85 12.28
N PHE A 599 -3.86 -9.43 12.52
CA PHE A 599 -4.51 -8.33 11.78
C PHE A 599 -4.15 -6.93 12.29
N GLY A 600 -3.16 -6.79 13.17
CA GLY A 600 -2.59 -5.51 13.59
C GLY A 600 -3.18 -4.92 14.88
N ALA A 601 -4.19 -5.57 15.48
CA ALA A 601 -4.69 -5.14 16.79
C ALA A 601 -3.60 -5.33 17.84
N VAL A 602 -3.48 -4.37 18.76
CA VAL A 602 -2.47 -4.41 19.82
C VAL A 602 -2.83 -5.50 20.82
N TYR A 603 -1.91 -6.44 21.06
CA TYR A 603 -2.00 -7.37 22.18
C TYR A 603 -1.39 -6.74 23.44
N SER A 604 -0.20 -6.16 23.31
CA SER A 604 0.43 -5.37 24.38
C SER A 604 1.37 -4.32 23.83
N ILE A 605 1.47 -3.20 24.55
CA ILE A 605 2.52 -2.19 24.38
C ILE A 605 3.08 -1.91 25.78
N ALA A 606 4.40 -1.90 25.91
CA ALA A 606 5.10 -1.56 27.14
C ALA A 606 6.19 -0.50 26.87
N GLY A 607 6.54 0.28 27.89
CA GLY A 607 7.59 1.30 27.82
C GLY A 607 7.08 2.72 28.11
N THR A 608 7.99 3.69 28.03
CA THR A 608 7.73 5.11 28.38
C THR A 608 7.50 5.99 27.15
N ALA A 609 7.90 5.53 25.96
CA ALA A 609 7.70 6.25 24.71
C ALA A 609 6.37 5.85 24.04
N SER A 610 5.98 6.58 23.00
CA SER A 610 4.78 6.31 22.20
C SER A 610 5.09 6.39 20.71
N LEU A 611 4.40 5.55 19.92
CA LEU A 611 4.46 5.57 18.47
C LEU A 611 3.08 5.22 17.90
N ASP A 612 2.58 6.05 16.99
CA ASP A 612 1.28 5.85 16.34
C ASP A 612 1.38 5.02 15.06
N ALA A 613 2.57 4.90 14.45
CA ALA A 613 2.77 3.99 13.32
C ALA A 613 2.35 2.54 13.66
N ARG A 614 1.66 1.87 12.73
CA ARG A 614 1.15 0.49 12.88
C ARG A 614 1.68 -0.39 11.74
N LEU A 615 0.82 -1.15 11.07
CA LEU A 615 1.19 -1.84 9.82
C LEU A 615 1.64 -0.79 8.78
N PRO A 616 2.41 -1.16 7.75
CA PRO A 616 2.77 -0.24 6.67
C PRO A 616 1.64 0.66 6.20
N GLY A 617 1.90 1.97 6.13
CA GLY A 617 0.94 3.01 5.77
C GLY A 617 0.01 3.50 6.89
N GLN A 618 -0.05 2.78 8.01
CA GLN A 618 -1.06 3.00 9.04
C GLN A 618 -0.60 3.91 10.18
N TRP A 619 -1.45 4.87 10.55
CA TRP A 619 -1.28 5.76 11.69
C TRP A 619 -2.45 5.62 12.66
N PHE A 620 -2.17 5.19 13.89
CA PHE A 620 -3.18 4.92 14.90
C PHE A 620 -3.84 6.20 15.42
N GLN A 621 -5.15 6.11 15.63
CA GLN A 621 -5.99 7.16 16.20
C GLN A 621 -6.54 6.67 17.54
N LEU A 622 -5.90 7.09 18.63
CA LEU A 622 -6.27 6.69 19.99
C LEU A 622 -7.75 6.93 20.32
N GLU A 623 -8.32 8.02 19.79
CA GLU A 623 -9.68 8.46 20.07
C GLU A 623 -10.77 7.56 19.48
N THR A 624 -10.43 6.74 18.48
CA THR A 624 -11.36 5.79 17.84
C THR A 624 -10.90 4.34 17.95
N GLY A 625 -9.61 4.10 18.19
CA GLY A 625 -9.01 2.78 18.05
C GLY A 625 -8.77 2.36 16.60
N LEU A 626 -9.06 3.23 15.63
CA LEU A 626 -8.85 2.99 14.21
C LEU A 626 -7.42 3.33 13.80
N ALA A 627 -7.02 2.85 12.62
CA ALA A 627 -5.82 3.30 11.96
C ALA A 627 -6.16 4.05 10.66
N TYR A 628 -5.71 5.30 10.56
CA TYR A 628 -5.68 6.03 9.30
C TYR A 628 -4.70 5.36 8.35
N ASN A 629 -5.14 5.00 7.15
CA ASN A 629 -4.31 4.38 6.11
C ASN A 629 -4.52 5.07 4.77
N TRP A 630 -3.97 6.27 4.66
CA TRP A 630 -4.11 7.21 3.54
C TRP A 630 -5.52 7.38 2.98
N HIS A 631 -5.99 6.47 2.13
CA HIS A 631 -7.29 6.53 1.48
C HIS A 631 -8.44 5.98 2.33
N ARG A 632 -8.15 5.13 3.32
CA ARG A 632 -9.16 4.46 4.14
C ARG A 632 -8.84 4.50 5.63
N HIS A 633 -9.83 4.22 6.46
CA HIS A 633 -9.63 3.92 7.89
C HIS A 633 -9.82 2.42 8.12
N TYR A 634 -8.93 1.85 8.92
CA TYR A 634 -8.84 0.42 9.19
C TYR A 634 -9.20 0.13 10.64
N ASP A 635 -10.11 -0.83 10.86
CA ASP A 635 -10.38 -1.41 12.17
C ASP A 635 -9.66 -2.75 12.30
N ALA A 636 -8.58 -2.75 13.09
CA ALA A 636 -7.76 -3.93 13.31
C ALA A 636 -8.47 -5.01 14.15
N THR A 637 -9.53 -4.67 14.88
CA THR A 637 -10.31 -5.64 15.68
C THR A 637 -11.21 -6.52 14.80
N THR A 638 -11.65 -5.98 13.66
CA THR A 638 -12.44 -6.71 12.66
C THR A 638 -11.63 -7.17 11.46
N GLY A 639 -10.43 -6.62 11.27
CA GLY A 639 -9.58 -6.94 10.13
C GLY A 639 -10.06 -6.31 8.81
N ARG A 640 -10.81 -5.21 8.88
CA ARG A 640 -11.48 -4.60 7.71
C ARG A 640 -11.36 -3.08 7.67
N TYR A 641 -11.48 -2.54 6.47
CA TYR A 641 -11.66 -1.11 6.24
C TYR A 641 -13.11 -0.69 6.50
N LEU A 642 -13.28 0.57 6.90
CA LEU A 642 -14.59 1.18 7.16
C LEU A 642 -15.35 1.56 5.89
N THR A 643 -14.64 1.69 4.77
CA THR A 643 -15.19 2.09 3.48
C THR A 643 -14.77 1.08 2.41
N PRO A 644 -15.59 0.87 1.37
CA PRO A 644 -15.20 0.01 0.25
C PRO A 644 -13.97 0.57 -0.44
N ASP A 645 -13.20 -0.32 -1.08
CA ASP A 645 -12.02 0.04 -1.83
C ASP A 645 -12.38 1.02 -2.95
N PRO A 646 -11.75 2.21 -3.01
CA PRO A 646 -11.95 3.14 -4.11
C PRO A 646 -11.55 2.57 -5.47
N LEU A 647 -10.63 1.61 -5.53
CA LEU A 647 -10.18 0.96 -6.77
C LEU A 647 -11.05 -0.22 -7.21
N GLY A 648 -12.11 -0.57 -6.47
CA GLY A 648 -12.96 -1.65 -6.91
C GLY A 648 -12.42 -3.03 -6.61
N PHE A 649 -12.48 -3.92 -7.59
CA PHE A 649 -12.09 -5.33 -7.48
C PHE A 649 -10.64 -5.60 -7.89
N VAL A 650 -9.79 -4.57 -7.99
CA VAL A 650 -8.36 -4.68 -8.35
C VAL A 650 -7.63 -5.73 -7.51
N ASP A 651 -7.99 -5.82 -6.23
CA ASP A 651 -7.28 -6.61 -5.23
C ASP A 651 -7.93 -7.95 -4.90
N GLY A 652 -9.08 -8.25 -5.51
CA GLY A 652 -9.94 -9.31 -5.04
C GLY A 652 -11.43 -9.02 -5.17
N PRO A 653 -12.28 -10.04 -4.99
CA PRO A 653 -13.72 -9.83 -4.83
C PRO A 653 -14.08 -9.07 -3.53
N SER A 654 -13.19 -9.03 -2.53
CA SER A 654 -13.46 -8.31 -1.28
C SER A 654 -13.01 -6.86 -1.36
N VAL A 655 -13.96 -5.94 -1.25
CA VAL A 655 -13.69 -4.49 -1.26
C VAL A 655 -13.43 -3.90 0.13
N TYR A 656 -13.50 -4.70 1.20
CA TYR A 656 -13.28 -4.23 2.59
C TYR A 656 -12.10 -4.91 3.30
N ALA A 657 -11.58 -6.00 2.74
CA ALA A 657 -10.54 -6.80 3.40
C ALA A 657 -9.20 -6.07 3.42
N TYR A 658 -8.43 -6.27 4.50
CA TYR A 658 -7.03 -5.87 4.54
C TYR A 658 -6.13 -6.97 3.98
N ALA A 659 -5.23 -6.59 3.07
CA ALA A 659 -4.12 -7.42 2.61
C ALA A 659 -4.54 -8.84 2.19
N ASN A 660 -5.67 -8.99 1.50
CA ASN A 660 -6.20 -10.28 1.04
C ASN A 660 -6.39 -11.33 2.17
N ASN A 661 -6.69 -10.89 3.39
CA ASN A 661 -6.72 -11.73 4.61
C ASN A 661 -5.41 -12.49 4.88
N SER A 662 -4.30 -11.98 4.38
CA SER A 662 -2.96 -12.56 4.51
C SER A 662 -2.01 -11.60 5.25
N PRO A 663 -2.40 -11.05 6.42
CA PRO A 663 -1.70 -9.91 7.02
C PRO A 663 -0.29 -10.23 7.53
N MET A 664 0.08 -11.51 7.60
CA MET A 664 1.44 -11.96 7.94
C MET A 664 2.37 -12.06 6.73
N MET A 665 1.85 -11.89 5.52
CA MET A 665 2.56 -12.01 4.24
C MET A 665 2.47 -10.75 3.38
N LYS A 666 1.38 -10.00 3.55
CA LYS A 666 1.01 -8.85 2.73
C LYS A 666 0.66 -7.66 3.60
N THR A 667 0.82 -6.49 3.02
CA THR A 667 0.47 -5.20 3.62
C THR A 667 -0.30 -4.37 2.60
N ASP A 668 -0.99 -3.33 3.04
CA ASP A 668 -1.63 -2.37 2.13
C ASP A 668 -1.17 -0.95 2.55
N PRO A 669 -0.03 -0.48 2.04
CA PRO A 669 0.60 0.77 2.51
C PRO A 669 -0.18 2.05 2.19
N ARG A 670 -1.23 1.97 1.35
CA ARG A 670 -2.02 3.14 0.92
C ARG A 670 -3.50 3.02 1.24
N GLY A 671 -3.95 1.86 1.71
CA GLY A 671 -5.37 1.60 1.81
C GLY A 671 -6.02 1.48 0.43
N LEU A 672 -5.35 0.88 -0.56
CA LEU A 672 -5.87 0.72 -1.94
C LEU A 672 -5.60 -0.65 -2.55
N PHE A 673 -4.49 -1.31 -2.19
CA PHE A 673 -4.17 -2.63 -2.72
C PHE A 673 -3.08 -3.32 -1.89
N ALA A 674 -3.08 -4.65 -1.94
CA ALA A 674 -2.19 -5.50 -1.18
C ALA A 674 -0.84 -5.69 -1.89
N VAL A 675 0.23 -5.54 -1.12
CA VAL A 675 1.63 -5.69 -1.53
C VAL A 675 2.27 -6.79 -0.68
N ALA A 676 2.95 -7.76 -1.31
CA ALA A 676 3.75 -8.76 -0.59
C ALA A 676 5.10 -8.20 -0.15
N ILE A 677 5.59 -8.61 1.03
CA ILE A 677 6.90 -8.17 1.56
C ILE A 677 7.82 -9.38 1.85
N PRO A 678 9.04 -9.40 1.28
CA PRO A 678 9.52 -8.50 0.22
C PRO A 678 8.74 -8.74 -1.08
N PRO A 679 8.69 -7.77 -2.01
CA PRO A 679 8.11 -7.99 -3.33
C PRO A 679 8.89 -9.14 -3.95
N SER A 680 8.21 -10.26 -4.13
CA SER A 680 8.92 -11.44 -4.52
C SER A 680 9.41 -11.26 -5.97
N THR A 681 10.72 -11.31 -6.15
CA THR A 681 11.39 -11.42 -7.45
C THR A 681 11.16 -12.79 -8.11
N SER A 682 10.32 -13.64 -7.53
CA SER A 682 9.85 -14.90 -8.09
C SER A 682 8.80 -14.72 -9.22
N ASP A 683 8.83 -13.62 -9.99
CA ASP A 683 8.15 -13.50 -11.31
C ASP A 683 9.04 -14.07 -12.44
N PRO A 684 8.51 -14.91 -13.35
CA PRO A 684 9.27 -15.42 -14.48
C PRO A 684 9.76 -14.37 -15.49
N ARG A 685 9.35 -13.11 -15.30
CA ARG A 685 9.64 -11.92 -16.10
C ARG A 685 10.14 -10.78 -15.22
N GLY A 686 11.11 -11.05 -14.34
CA GLY A 686 11.90 -10.01 -13.64
C GLY A 686 12.67 -9.03 -14.55
N ASN A 687 12.21 -8.81 -15.78
CA ASN A 687 12.58 -7.72 -16.68
C ASN A 687 11.45 -7.39 -17.70
N CYS A 688 10.18 -7.59 -17.33
CA CYS A 688 9.12 -6.74 -17.85
C CYS A 688 8.97 -5.50 -16.97
N THR A 689 10.08 -4.80 -16.71
CA THR A 689 10.07 -3.43 -17.19
C THR A 689 9.70 -3.55 -18.66
N LEU A 690 8.44 -3.30 -19.00
CA LEU A 690 8.28 -2.47 -20.17
C LEU A 690 9.30 -1.35 -19.92
N ASP A 691 10.27 -1.18 -20.83
CA ASP A 691 10.70 0.17 -21.12
C ASP A 691 9.39 0.93 -21.27
N ASN A 692 8.97 1.48 -20.14
CA ASN A 692 7.74 2.18 -20.01
C ASN A 692 8.25 3.58 -20.22
N PRO A 693 8.27 4.09 -21.46
CA PRO A 693 8.60 5.48 -21.65
C PRO A 693 7.65 6.34 -20.82
N SER A 694 6.50 5.87 -20.32
CA SER A 694 5.56 6.65 -19.51
C SER A 694 5.77 6.62 -17.98
N GLY A 695 6.54 5.70 -17.40
CA GLY A 695 6.90 5.70 -15.97
C GLY A 695 5.73 5.84 -14.98
N ASP A 696 4.67 5.04 -15.13
CA ASP A 696 3.56 4.95 -14.17
C ASP A 696 3.86 3.90 -13.08
N PRO A 697 3.90 4.29 -11.78
CA PRO A 697 4.34 3.41 -10.68
C PRO A 697 3.20 2.69 -9.92
N ILE A 698 1.93 2.92 -10.27
CA ILE A 698 0.77 2.37 -9.52
C ILE A 698 0.68 0.84 -9.61
N ILE A 699 1.32 0.20 -10.60
CA ILE A 699 1.13 -1.22 -10.95
C ILE A 699 2.41 -2.06 -10.73
N GLN A 700 3.46 -1.51 -10.10
CA GLN A 700 4.79 -2.15 -10.12
C GLN A 700 5.07 -3.16 -9.00
N ASN A 701 4.22 -3.34 -7.98
CA ASN A 701 4.50 -4.28 -6.87
C ASN A 701 3.28 -5.06 -6.36
N ALA A 702 2.41 -5.52 -7.27
CA ALA A 702 1.48 -6.60 -6.93
C ALA A 702 2.27 -7.84 -6.49
N ASP A 703 1.72 -8.68 -5.61
CA ASP A 703 2.35 -9.94 -5.22
C ASP A 703 2.50 -10.87 -6.43
N TRP A 704 3.68 -10.85 -7.06
CA TRP A 704 3.97 -11.55 -8.31
C TRP A 704 3.96 -13.10 -8.20
N ARG A 705 3.80 -13.65 -6.98
CA ARG A 705 3.48 -15.08 -6.75
C ARG A 705 2.01 -15.40 -6.98
N ASN A 706 1.16 -14.38 -7.13
CA ASN A 706 -0.26 -14.50 -7.37
C ASN A 706 -0.57 -13.89 -8.76
N TRP A 707 -0.51 -14.73 -9.79
CA TRP A 707 -1.01 -14.43 -11.14
C TRP A 707 -2.47 -13.88 -11.14
N ARG A 708 -3.21 -14.12 -10.03
CA ARG A 708 -4.47 -13.46 -9.59
C ARG A 708 -4.51 -11.95 -9.84
N ASP A 709 -3.46 -11.21 -9.47
CA ASP A 709 -3.51 -9.74 -9.46
C ASP A 709 -3.04 -9.18 -10.82
N TRP A 710 -2.12 -9.87 -11.50
CA TRP A 710 -1.61 -9.49 -12.83
C TRP A 710 -2.63 -9.67 -13.94
N LEU A 711 -3.36 -10.80 -14.00
CA LEU A 711 -4.41 -10.95 -15.03
C LEU A 711 -5.57 -9.99 -14.79
N ARG A 712 -5.97 -9.74 -13.54
CA ARG A 712 -7.04 -8.78 -13.23
C ARG A 712 -6.63 -7.36 -13.59
N VAL A 713 -5.42 -6.92 -13.25
CA VAL A 713 -4.92 -5.60 -13.63
C VAL A 713 -4.61 -5.49 -15.13
N CYS A 714 -4.04 -6.50 -15.79
CA CYS A 714 -3.78 -6.45 -17.24
C CYS A 714 -5.06 -6.61 -18.07
N TYR A 715 -6.02 -7.46 -17.69
CA TYR A 715 -7.32 -7.52 -18.38
C TYR A 715 -8.20 -6.32 -18.05
N MET A 716 -8.13 -5.73 -16.83
CA MET A 716 -8.93 -4.55 -16.48
C MET A 716 -8.29 -3.22 -16.91
N LEU A 717 -6.97 -3.11 -17.07
CA LEU A 717 -6.32 -1.84 -17.40
C LEU A 717 -5.55 -1.84 -18.73
N ILE A 718 -4.76 -2.86 -19.07
CA ILE A 718 -3.78 -2.77 -20.18
C ILE A 718 -3.43 -4.16 -20.77
N CYS A 719 -3.82 -4.38 -22.04
CA CYS A 719 -3.30 -5.31 -23.06
C CYS A 719 -3.90 -6.73 -23.23
N TRP A 720 -4.64 -6.90 -24.35
CA TRP A 720 -4.42 -7.99 -25.30
C TRP A 720 -4.52 -7.46 -26.75
N LYS A 721 -3.38 -7.22 -27.42
CA LYS A 721 -3.26 -7.27 -28.88
C LYS A 721 -1.81 -7.63 -29.24
N ARG A 722 -1.65 -8.81 -29.83
CA ARG A 722 -0.53 -9.28 -30.69
C ARG A 722 0.89 -9.04 -30.16
N PHE A 723 1.61 -10.14 -29.92
CA PHE A 723 3.02 -10.21 -30.35
C PHE A 723 3.08 -9.86 -31.85
N PRO A 724 3.74 -8.77 -32.30
CA PRO A 724 4.27 -8.78 -33.65
C PRO A 724 5.42 -9.77 -33.66
N GLU A 725 5.47 -10.63 -34.69
CA GLU A 725 6.66 -11.44 -34.96
C GLU A 725 7.91 -10.55 -34.88
N PRO A 726 8.96 -10.93 -34.13
CA PRO A 726 10.23 -10.24 -34.25
C PRO A 726 10.75 -10.45 -35.67
N PRO A 727 11.30 -9.42 -36.35
CA PRO A 727 11.96 -9.62 -37.63
C PRO A 727 13.06 -10.68 -37.47
N PRO A 728 13.29 -11.54 -38.48
CA PRO A 728 14.22 -12.65 -38.35
C PRO A 728 15.63 -12.09 -38.11
N LYS A 729 16.14 -12.25 -36.89
CA LYS A 729 17.55 -12.06 -36.55
C LYS A 729 18.14 -13.40 -36.09
N PRO A 730 19.41 -13.65 -36.40
CA PRO A 730 19.95 -15.00 -36.51
C PRO A 730 19.99 -15.74 -35.17
N LYS A 731 19.83 -17.07 -35.26
CA LYS A 731 19.82 -18.04 -34.17
C LYS A 731 20.93 -17.76 -33.15
N ARG A 732 20.56 -17.57 -31.88
CA ARG A 732 21.44 -17.74 -30.72
C ARG A 732 20.83 -18.84 -29.83
N GLU A 733 21.63 -19.85 -29.51
CA GLU A 733 21.30 -20.95 -28.60
C GLU A 733 21.09 -20.44 -27.16
N GLY A 734 20.41 -21.25 -26.34
CA GLY A 734 19.90 -20.90 -25.01
C GLY A 734 20.91 -20.16 -24.13
N GLN A 735 20.52 -19.00 -23.61
CA GLN A 735 21.37 -18.19 -22.74
C GLN A 735 21.02 -18.41 -21.27
N ARG A 736 22.06 -18.78 -20.52
CA ARG A 736 22.14 -18.61 -19.07
C ARG A 736 22.57 -17.16 -18.82
N ILE A 737 21.76 -16.38 -18.09
CA ILE A 737 22.13 -15.02 -17.71
C ILE A 737 22.78 -15.10 -16.32
N GLU A 738 24.11 -15.04 -16.30
CA GLU A 738 24.87 -14.77 -15.07
C GLU A 738 25.28 -13.30 -15.11
N GLN A 739 24.86 -12.50 -14.13
CA GLN A 739 25.35 -11.12 -13.96
C GLN A 739 26.45 -11.13 -12.88
N PRO A 740 27.74 -10.99 -13.24
CA PRO A 740 28.80 -10.77 -12.28
C PRO A 740 28.77 -9.33 -11.74
N TYR A 741 29.23 -9.17 -10.50
CA TYR A 741 29.49 -7.89 -9.83
C TYR A 741 30.99 -7.57 -9.94
N GLU A 742 31.35 -6.36 -10.39
CA GLU A 742 32.69 -5.78 -10.16
C GLU A 742 32.60 -4.72 -9.05
N PRO A 743 33.65 -4.59 -8.21
CA PRO A 743 33.60 -4.08 -6.84
C PRO A 743 33.02 -2.68 -6.62
#